data_AF-A0A7C7D222-F1
#
_entry.id   AF-A0A7C7D222-F1
#
_cell.length_a   1.000
_cell.length_b   1.000
_cell.length_c   1.000
_cell.angle_alpha   90.00
_cell.angle_beta   90.00
_cell.angle_gamma   90.00
#
_symmetry.space_group_name_H-M   'P 1'
#
loop_
_entity.id
_entity.type
_entity.pdbx_description
1 polymer ?
#
loop_
_entity_poly.entity_id
_entity_poly.type
_entity_poly.pdbx_seq_one_letter_code
_entity_poly.pdbx_strand_id
1 'polypeptide(L)'
;MKKYYFVLALLIVAISCKKDVPQEPEPTTTTTTTTTPPADFSAVVQAGGSFPAPVNSSNVTTSVDSMIDNDTLYACVTETYDIVQGLQEFPLFNPNSSVIYPGNLLQGASLLNATPDVIVVNRAGGTFSIDILSGGNNVSETVSEVTKSKVIQALNDIIDNAPSDVPANISFFMEEVHSERELALKIGVDYTQAFFAIETELGFSSGYEYNRIFVKLSQAYYTMSFDLPASYSDLFAPTVTPADLSPYIGPGNPAAYISDVTYGRIFYLLIESTASETEIKASLNSSFSGVANSGEANIDGSYLSSLENLNIKLYALGGDAQTTFNTIGNNNISQLVSTLGNAGEITTGVPLSYVCRAVHNNQIVSVNLATQYDITNCTPLGPATGTYVTLPAPMLYLMADDANTNVNGIISYDNNANPDLGTYSVGNTYGTNIGGQVVESWPDDGGIIIASTSDPNNRPVWIPDALNGYAAIEFCYFYGDGSGSSTFYDQEVTTELDLPGTQFINTDYTLFMVVSSPTKLNVEGSYITNFTSEPINAGTFMQGTDNTALNQQTVGFNSNNNLVFGHNTNDLNVPLSRSPEFRLITLRFSKIEGMTAWINSNTTALADDNTLTNPLLSNSGLKLNAKSLTDPAASCRSQVVEIRAYNVAVTDSDRQLIISSIMTKYGL
;
A
#
# COMPACT_ATOMS: atom_id res chain seq x y z
N MET A 1 4.89 40.58 11.53
CA MET A 1 4.50 41.73 10.67
C MET A 1 5.66 42.18 9.81
N LYS A 2 5.76 41.69 8.57
CA LYS A 2 6.59 42.28 7.50
C LYS A 2 5.79 42.15 6.21
N LYS A 3 5.32 43.29 5.68
CA LYS A 3 4.59 43.40 4.42
C LYS A 3 5.62 43.57 3.30
N TYR A 4 5.59 42.69 2.31
CA TYR A 4 6.25 42.91 1.02
C TYR A 4 5.18 42.98 -0.05
N TYR A 5 5.11 44.14 -0.71
CA TYR A 5 4.28 44.38 -1.89
C TYR A 5 4.98 43.77 -3.09
N PHE A 6 4.31 42.87 -3.81
CA PHE A 6 4.76 42.39 -5.11
C PHE A 6 3.88 43.03 -6.20
N VAL A 7 4.53 43.78 -7.07
CA VAL A 7 3.96 44.44 -8.24
C VAL A 7 3.93 43.42 -9.38
N LEU A 8 2.75 43.14 -9.95
CA LEU A 8 2.62 42.29 -11.12
C LEU A 8 2.48 43.16 -12.38
N ALA A 9 3.47 43.08 -13.25
CA ALA A 9 3.52 43.75 -14.55
C ALA A 9 2.70 42.98 -15.59
N LEU A 10 1.83 43.69 -16.31
CA LEU A 10 1.00 43.18 -17.39
C LEU A 10 1.81 43.17 -18.70
N LEU A 11 2.09 41.99 -19.27
CA LEU A 11 2.76 41.85 -20.57
C LEU A 11 1.70 41.60 -21.67
N ILE A 12 1.55 42.58 -22.58
CA ILE A 12 0.73 42.47 -23.79
C ILE A 12 1.65 42.02 -24.93
N VAL A 13 1.36 40.86 -25.53
CA VAL A 13 2.02 40.40 -26.75
C VAL A 13 1.00 40.39 -27.89
N ALA A 14 1.19 41.30 -28.84
CA ALA A 14 0.49 41.33 -30.12
C ALA A 14 1.32 40.59 -31.17
N ILE A 15 0.72 39.61 -31.85
CA ILE A 15 1.28 39.00 -33.08
C ILE A 15 0.20 39.00 -34.16
N SER A 16 0.57 39.54 -35.31
CA SER A 16 -0.27 39.80 -36.48
C SER A 16 -0.06 38.75 -37.59
N CYS A 17 -1.17 38.13 -38.01
CA CYS A 17 -1.55 37.53 -39.30
C CYS A 17 -0.51 36.97 -40.30
N LYS A 18 -0.73 35.71 -40.73
CA LYS A 18 -0.82 35.34 -42.15
C LYS A 18 -2.05 34.46 -42.41
N LYS A 19 -2.78 34.81 -43.47
CA LYS A 19 -4.00 34.18 -43.97
C LYS A 19 -3.69 32.83 -44.64
N ASP A 20 -4.38 31.78 -44.24
CA ASP A 20 -4.75 30.66 -45.10
C ASP A 20 -6.28 30.53 -45.09
N VAL A 21 -6.83 30.27 -46.28
CA VAL A 21 -8.27 30.24 -46.57
C VAL A 21 -8.88 28.92 -46.11
N PRO A 22 -9.89 28.92 -45.21
CA PRO A 22 -10.66 27.72 -44.90
C PRO A 22 -11.93 27.65 -45.75
N GLN A 23 -12.19 26.43 -46.23
CA GLN A 23 -13.35 25.99 -46.98
C GLN A 23 -14.65 26.13 -46.16
N GLU A 24 -15.72 26.55 -46.83
CA GLU A 24 -17.06 26.83 -46.29
C GLU A 24 -17.68 25.61 -45.59
N PRO A 25 -18.10 25.71 -44.31
CA PRO A 25 -18.87 24.67 -43.66
C PRO A 25 -20.37 24.81 -43.99
N GLU A 26 -21.02 23.69 -44.29
CA GLU A 26 -22.48 23.59 -44.46
C GLU A 26 -23.24 24.10 -43.21
N PRO A 27 -24.46 24.64 -43.39
CA PRO A 27 -25.16 25.33 -42.32
C PRO A 27 -25.56 24.36 -41.21
N THR A 28 -24.94 24.51 -40.04
CA THR A 28 -25.36 23.81 -38.82
C THR A 28 -26.61 24.48 -38.27
N THR A 29 -27.72 23.74 -38.29
CA THR A 29 -29.01 24.14 -37.72
C THR A 29 -28.84 24.59 -36.27
N THR A 30 -28.96 25.89 -36.04
CA THR A 30 -29.05 26.46 -34.69
C THR A 30 -30.44 26.13 -34.15
N THR A 31 -30.55 25.06 -33.35
CA THR A 31 -31.77 24.81 -32.57
C THR A 31 -31.83 25.84 -31.46
N THR A 32 -32.61 26.89 -31.71
CA THR A 32 -33.06 27.82 -30.68
C THR A 32 -34.03 27.04 -29.80
N THR A 33 -33.63 26.64 -28.59
CA THR A 33 -34.55 26.07 -27.61
C THR A 33 -35.43 27.18 -27.05
N THR A 34 -36.54 27.44 -27.72
CA THR A 34 -37.72 28.06 -27.10
C THR A 34 -38.18 27.13 -25.97
N THR A 35 -37.93 27.51 -24.72
CA THR A 35 -38.48 26.82 -23.54
C THR A 35 -39.98 27.10 -23.46
N THR A 36 -40.77 26.26 -24.12
CA THR A 36 -42.18 26.07 -23.77
C THR A 36 -42.22 25.61 -22.30
N PRO A 37 -43.02 26.23 -21.41
CA PRO A 37 -43.17 25.71 -20.05
C PRO A 37 -43.61 24.24 -20.10
N PRO A 38 -43.06 23.38 -19.23
CA PRO A 38 -43.34 21.95 -19.28
C PRO A 38 -44.84 21.68 -19.16
N ALA A 39 -45.39 20.94 -20.11
CA ALA A 39 -46.83 20.77 -20.26
C ALA A 39 -47.48 19.84 -19.21
N ASP A 40 -46.68 19.07 -18.48
CA ASP A 40 -47.09 18.00 -17.56
C ASP A 40 -46.00 17.75 -16.50
N PHE A 41 -46.41 17.41 -15.27
CA PHE A 41 -45.54 16.96 -14.17
C PHE A 41 -44.56 15.86 -14.56
N SER A 42 -45.00 14.88 -15.37
CA SER A 42 -44.14 13.78 -15.80
C SER A 42 -42.93 14.27 -16.57
N ALA A 43 -43.10 15.28 -17.44
CA ALA A 43 -42.01 15.85 -18.22
C ALA A 43 -40.96 16.53 -17.33
N VAL A 44 -41.39 17.26 -16.29
CA VAL A 44 -40.46 17.92 -15.35
C VAL A 44 -39.72 16.91 -14.51
N VAL A 45 -40.43 15.92 -13.97
CA VAL A 45 -39.84 14.86 -13.15
C VAL A 45 -38.82 14.04 -13.97
N GLN A 46 -39.14 13.71 -15.23
CA GLN A 46 -38.22 13.00 -16.12
C GLN A 46 -37.00 13.86 -16.51
N ALA A 47 -37.15 15.18 -16.65
CA ALA A 47 -36.04 16.08 -16.91
C ALA A 47 -34.99 16.08 -15.78
N GLY A 48 -35.39 15.68 -14.57
CA GLY A 48 -34.50 15.41 -13.43
C GLY A 48 -33.45 14.32 -13.68
N GLY A 49 -33.77 13.36 -14.54
CA GLY A 49 -32.98 12.14 -14.75
C GLY A 49 -33.39 11.00 -13.81
N SER A 50 -32.52 9.98 -13.71
CA SER A 50 -32.72 8.81 -12.85
C SER A 50 -31.63 8.71 -11.79
N PHE A 51 -31.95 8.08 -10.66
CA PHE A 51 -30.95 7.71 -9.67
C PHE A 51 -30.10 6.53 -10.17
N PRO A 52 -28.80 6.48 -9.82
CA PRO A 52 -27.97 5.34 -10.17
C PRO A 52 -28.45 4.08 -9.44
N ALA A 53 -28.17 2.92 -10.02
CA ALA A 53 -28.31 1.65 -9.30
C ALA A 53 -27.25 1.57 -8.19
N PRO A 54 -27.56 0.92 -7.05
CA PRO A 54 -26.56 0.65 -6.02
C PRO A 54 -25.45 -0.22 -6.60
N VAL A 55 -24.20 0.23 -6.48
CA VAL A 55 -23.02 -0.52 -6.89
C VAL A 55 -22.11 -0.70 -5.68
N ASN A 56 -21.68 -1.93 -5.44
CA ASN A 56 -20.66 -2.25 -4.45
C ASN A 56 -19.43 -2.79 -5.19
N SER A 57 -18.31 -2.10 -5.09
CA SER A 57 -17.02 -2.56 -5.62
C SER A 57 -15.91 -2.19 -4.66
N SER A 58 -14.87 -3.02 -4.59
CA SER A 58 -13.65 -2.76 -3.85
C SER A 58 -12.47 -3.24 -4.67
N ASN A 59 -11.50 -2.37 -4.89
CA ASN A 59 -10.20 -2.71 -5.47
C ASN A 59 -9.12 -2.38 -4.45
N VAL A 60 -8.14 -3.28 -4.29
CA VAL A 60 -7.03 -3.10 -3.38
C VAL A 60 -5.73 -3.12 -4.18
N THR A 61 -4.87 -2.14 -3.93
CA THR A 61 -3.51 -2.09 -4.46
C THR A 61 -2.52 -1.98 -3.31
N THR A 62 -1.36 -2.61 -3.44
CA THR A 62 -0.38 -2.67 -2.35
C THR A 62 0.92 -2.00 -2.78
N SER A 63 1.46 -1.16 -1.91
CA SER A 63 2.79 -0.57 -2.02
C SER A 63 3.58 -0.83 -0.75
N VAL A 64 4.90 -0.92 -0.88
CA VAL A 64 5.81 -1.11 0.26
C VAL A 64 6.78 0.06 0.29
N ASP A 65 6.93 0.67 1.45
CA ASP A 65 7.86 1.76 1.71
C ASP A 65 8.57 1.55 3.06
N SER A 66 9.59 2.36 3.34
CA SER A 66 10.28 2.39 4.61
C SER A 66 10.29 3.79 5.20
N MET A 67 9.99 3.91 6.50
CA MET A 67 10.02 5.20 7.20
C MET A 67 10.87 5.13 8.46
N ILE A 68 11.43 6.26 8.89
CA ILE A 68 12.16 6.40 10.16
C ILE A 68 11.32 7.25 11.10
N ASP A 69 10.99 6.73 12.28
CA ASP A 69 10.37 7.49 13.37
C ASP A 69 11.11 7.25 14.70
N ASN A 70 11.36 8.32 15.48
CA ASN A 70 12.01 8.28 16.79
C ASN A 70 13.25 7.36 16.88
N ASP A 71 14.18 7.52 15.94
CA ASP A 71 15.36 6.66 15.80
C ASP A 71 14.99 5.17 15.75
N THR A 72 13.92 4.79 15.05
CA THR A 72 13.50 3.41 14.74
C THR A 72 13.09 3.34 13.26
N LEU A 73 13.61 2.36 12.52
CA LEU A 73 13.24 2.14 11.12
C LEU A 73 12.04 1.20 11.06
N TYR A 74 11.09 1.49 10.18
CA TYR A 74 9.88 0.70 9.97
C TYR A 74 9.75 0.28 8.50
N ALA A 75 9.38 -0.98 8.25
CA ALA A 75 8.84 -1.39 6.95
C ALA A 75 7.33 -1.19 6.97
N CYS A 76 6.84 -0.32 6.08
CA CYS A 76 5.45 0.03 5.99
C CYS A 76 4.84 -0.58 4.72
N VAL A 77 3.87 -1.46 4.90
CA VAL A 77 3.03 -1.95 3.80
C VAL A 77 1.78 -1.08 3.78
N THR A 78 1.54 -0.39 2.68
CA THR A 78 0.34 0.41 2.46
C THR A 78 -0.56 -0.27 1.45
N GLU A 79 -1.77 -0.60 1.88
CA GLU A 79 -2.86 -1.07 1.03
C GLU A 79 -3.81 0.10 0.73
N THR A 80 -3.88 0.51 -0.53
CA THR A 80 -4.84 1.51 -0.99
C THR A 80 -6.13 0.81 -1.43
N TYR A 81 -7.22 1.12 -0.74
CA TYR A 81 -8.57 0.66 -1.01
C TYR A 81 -9.31 1.71 -1.83
N ASP A 82 -9.86 1.31 -2.98
CA ASP A 82 -10.77 2.10 -3.81
C ASP A 82 -12.15 1.43 -3.77
N ILE A 83 -13.07 2.05 -3.02
CA ILE A 83 -14.38 1.48 -2.68
C ILE A 83 -15.49 2.35 -3.25
N VAL A 84 -16.47 1.69 -3.87
CA VAL A 84 -17.78 2.27 -4.18
C VAL A 84 -18.83 1.47 -3.41
N GLN A 85 -19.69 2.16 -2.66
CA GLN A 85 -20.78 1.56 -1.89
C GLN A 85 -22.11 2.23 -2.24
N GLY A 86 -23.09 1.43 -2.66
CA GLY A 86 -24.44 1.89 -2.94
C GLY A 86 -25.24 2.04 -1.65
N LEU A 87 -25.46 3.27 -1.21
CA LEU A 87 -26.30 3.60 -0.06
C LEU A 87 -27.76 3.68 -0.49
N GLN A 88 -28.66 3.06 0.28
CA GLN A 88 -30.13 3.13 0.07
C GLN A 88 -30.87 3.60 1.34
N GLU A 89 -30.17 3.60 2.47
CA GLU A 89 -30.60 4.13 3.75
C GLU A 89 -29.58 5.18 4.18
N PHE A 90 -30.05 6.36 4.57
CA PHE A 90 -29.22 7.52 4.85
C PHE A 90 -29.22 7.80 6.36
N PRO A 91 -28.06 7.73 7.04
CA PRO A 91 -27.96 8.03 8.46
C PRO A 91 -28.12 9.54 8.73
N LEU A 92 -28.58 9.88 9.94
CA LEU A 92 -28.78 11.26 10.39
C LEU A 92 -27.84 11.63 11.52
N PHE A 93 -27.30 12.84 11.45
CA PHE A 93 -26.46 13.42 12.52
C PHE A 93 -27.03 14.72 13.10
N ASN A 94 -28.19 15.15 12.60
CA ASN A 94 -28.95 16.26 13.14
C ASN A 94 -30.43 15.86 13.28
N PRO A 95 -30.86 15.39 14.47
CA PRO A 95 -32.25 14.92 14.68
C PRO A 95 -33.25 16.06 14.59
N ASN A 96 -32.80 17.30 14.77
CA ASN A 96 -33.62 18.52 14.74
C ASN A 96 -33.78 19.08 13.33
N SER A 97 -33.30 18.36 12.32
CA SER A 97 -33.45 18.76 10.93
C SER A 97 -34.91 19.09 10.60
N SER A 98 -35.13 20.28 10.03
CA SER A 98 -36.47 20.72 9.60
C SER A 98 -36.96 19.97 8.37
N VAL A 99 -36.10 19.18 7.73
CA VAL A 99 -36.35 18.57 6.42
C VAL A 99 -36.55 17.06 6.47
N ILE A 100 -36.28 16.39 7.59
CA ILE A 100 -36.40 14.92 7.67
C ILE A 100 -37.68 14.54 8.37
N TYR A 101 -38.67 14.14 7.57
CA TYR A 101 -39.94 13.55 8.01
C TYR A 101 -40.55 12.76 6.85
N PRO A 102 -41.28 11.66 7.11
CA PRO A 102 -41.90 10.88 6.05
C PRO A 102 -42.79 11.75 5.14
N GLY A 103 -42.72 11.48 3.85
CA GLY A 103 -43.43 12.19 2.80
C GLY A 103 -42.79 13.51 2.37
N ASN A 104 -41.73 14.03 3.03
CA ASN A 104 -41.07 15.25 2.54
C ASN A 104 -40.41 15.04 1.16
N LEU A 105 -40.40 16.08 0.32
CA LEU A 105 -39.77 16.04 -1.00
C LEU A 105 -38.36 16.63 -0.96
N LEU A 106 -37.42 15.92 -1.57
CA LEU A 106 -36.00 16.23 -1.59
C LEU A 106 -35.45 16.31 -3.01
N GLN A 107 -34.42 17.13 -3.18
CA GLN A 107 -33.62 17.22 -4.40
C GLN A 107 -32.56 16.14 -4.41
N GLY A 108 -32.59 15.26 -5.40
CA GLY A 108 -31.78 14.04 -5.47
C GLY A 108 -30.27 14.30 -5.51
N ALA A 109 -29.82 15.40 -6.12
CA ALA A 109 -28.40 15.75 -6.19
C ALA A 109 -27.79 16.10 -4.82
N SER A 110 -28.63 16.43 -3.83
CA SER A 110 -28.21 16.86 -2.50
C SER A 110 -28.22 15.74 -1.45
N LEU A 111 -28.59 14.50 -1.82
CA LEU A 111 -28.76 13.39 -0.87
C LEU A 111 -27.45 12.95 -0.17
N LEU A 112 -26.28 13.30 -0.70
CA LEU A 112 -24.98 13.07 -0.04
C LEU A 112 -24.60 14.17 0.96
N ASN A 113 -25.30 15.29 0.96
CA ASN A 113 -25.02 16.38 1.90
C ASN A 113 -25.50 15.98 3.30
N ALA A 114 -24.87 16.53 4.35
CA ALA A 114 -25.29 16.34 5.74
C ALA A 114 -26.78 16.67 5.99
N THR A 115 -27.34 17.59 5.20
CA THR A 115 -28.77 17.86 5.15
C THR A 115 -29.18 18.08 3.68
N PRO A 116 -30.09 17.27 3.13
CA PRO A 116 -30.52 17.41 1.75
C PRO A 116 -31.41 18.65 1.54
N ASP A 117 -31.36 19.20 0.34
CA ASP A 117 -32.20 20.31 -0.10
C ASP A 117 -33.63 19.84 -0.35
N VAL A 118 -34.59 20.69 0.03
CA VAL A 118 -36.02 20.39 -0.09
C VAL A 118 -36.61 20.93 -1.40
N ILE A 119 -37.67 20.27 -1.86
CA ILE A 119 -38.56 20.78 -2.91
C ILE A 119 -39.76 21.43 -2.21
N VAL A 120 -39.82 22.76 -2.22
CA VAL A 120 -40.83 23.52 -1.48
C VAL A 120 -42.00 23.87 -2.39
N VAL A 121 -43.07 23.07 -2.31
CA VAL A 121 -44.36 23.28 -3.00
C VAL A 121 -45.52 22.86 -2.10
N ASN A 122 -46.74 23.33 -2.38
CA ASN A 122 -47.94 22.90 -1.66
C ASN A 122 -48.18 21.39 -1.85
N ARG A 123 -48.46 20.66 -0.76
CA ARG A 123 -48.52 19.20 -0.77
C ARG A 123 -49.96 18.69 -0.74
N ALA A 124 -50.18 17.52 -1.33
CA ALA A 124 -51.42 16.77 -1.11
C ALA A 124 -51.48 16.22 0.32
N GLY A 125 -52.64 15.67 0.71
CA GLY A 125 -52.76 14.86 1.92
C GLY A 125 -52.06 13.52 1.79
N GLY A 126 -51.96 12.80 2.90
CA GLY A 126 -51.18 11.56 2.94
C GLY A 126 -51.48 10.73 4.17
N THR A 127 -51.28 9.41 4.04
CA THR A 127 -51.41 8.46 5.14
C THR A 127 -50.03 8.04 5.62
N PHE A 128 -49.89 7.94 6.94
CA PHE A 128 -48.67 7.45 7.57
C PHE A 128 -48.99 6.29 8.49
N SER A 129 -48.02 5.42 8.70
CA SER A 129 -48.13 4.33 9.65
C SER A 129 -46.79 4.00 10.29
N ILE A 130 -46.81 3.40 11.48
CA ILE A 130 -45.61 2.83 12.09
C ILE A 130 -45.62 1.30 12.03
N ASP A 131 -44.44 0.69 12.01
CA ASP A 131 -44.21 -0.76 11.91
C ASP A 131 -44.35 -1.52 13.26
N ILE A 132 -45.09 -0.97 14.22
CA ILE A 132 -45.30 -1.59 15.53
C ILE A 132 -46.49 -2.55 15.51
N LEU A 133 -46.23 -3.82 15.84
CA LEU A 133 -47.24 -4.85 16.03
C LEU A 133 -47.71 -4.89 17.50
N SER A 134 -48.55 -3.95 17.90
CA SER A 134 -49.04 -3.82 19.28
C SER A 134 -50.41 -4.47 19.55
N GLY A 135 -51.13 -4.87 18.50
CA GLY A 135 -52.53 -5.30 18.61
C GLY A 135 -53.52 -4.17 18.91
N GLY A 136 -53.06 -2.91 18.99
CA GLY A 136 -53.89 -1.70 19.08
C GLY A 136 -54.48 -1.28 17.73
N ASN A 137 -55.52 -0.43 17.76
CA ASN A 137 -56.30 -0.08 16.57
C ASN A 137 -55.76 1.10 15.74
N ASN A 138 -54.81 1.90 16.28
CA ASN A 138 -54.40 3.18 15.70
C ASN A 138 -52.88 3.23 15.46
N VAL A 139 -52.38 2.43 14.53
CA VAL A 139 -50.96 2.46 14.08
C VAL A 139 -50.76 3.33 12.83
N SER A 140 -51.80 4.06 12.42
CA SER A 140 -51.82 4.88 11.21
C SER A 140 -52.70 6.12 11.40
N GLU A 141 -52.32 7.21 10.74
CA GLU A 141 -53.03 8.49 10.75
C GLU A 141 -52.96 9.15 9.35
N THR A 142 -54.01 9.88 8.97
CA THR A 142 -54.10 10.57 7.68
C THR A 142 -54.08 12.09 7.88
N VAL A 143 -53.16 12.78 7.20
CA VAL A 143 -53.10 14.24 7.22
C VAL A 143 -53.72 14.83 5.97
N SER A 144 -54.34 16.01 6.11
CA SER A 144 -54.89 16.77 4.98
C SER A 144 -53.83 17.38 4.06
N GLU A 145 -52.59 17.51 4.55
CA GLU A 145 -51.47 18.09 3.81
C GLU A 145 -50.16 17.61 4.43
N VAL A 146 -49.25 17.07 3.61
CA VAL A 146 -47.94 16.59 4.07
C VAL A 146 -47.01 17.78 4.35
N THR A 147 -47.02 18.24 5.60
CA THR A 147 -46.12 19.28 6.13
C THR A 147 -45.52 18.80 7.44
N LYS A 148 -44.30 19.24 7.78
CA LYS A 148 -43.61 18.80 9.01
C LYS A 148 -44.52 18.85 10.24
N SER A 149 -45.21 19.96 10.49
CA SER A 149 -46.07 20.11 11.67
C SER A 149 -47.21 19.11 11.72
N LYS A 150 -47.88 18.85 10.59
CA LYS A 150 -48.99 17.89 10.52
C LYS A 150 -48.51 16.45 10.63
N VAL A 151 -47.36 16.12 10.02
CA VAL A 151 -46.75 14.79 10.09
C VAL A 151 -46.25 14.48 11.51
N ILE A 152 -45.62 15.44 12.19
CA ILE A 152 -45.21 15.26 13.58
C ILE A 152 -46.42 15.15 14.51
N GLN A 153 -47.50 15.90 14.28
CA GLN A 153 -48.74 15.70 15.03
C GLN A 153 -49.30 14.29 14.82
N ALA A 154 -49.36 13.82 13.56
CA ALA A 154 -49.80 12.47 13.25
C ALA A 154 -48.92 11.40 13.92
N LEU A 155 -47.60 11.60 13.96
CA LEU A 155 -46.71 10.70 14.68
C LEU A 155 -47.02 10.69 16.19
N ASN A 156 -47.19 11.86 16.81
CA ASN A 156 -47.54 11.94 18.24
C ASN A 156 -48.88 11.25 18.52
N ASP A 157 -49.89 11.46 17.67
CA ASP A 157 -51.20 10.82 17.83
C ASP A 157 -51.11 9.29 17.72
N ILE A 158 -50.23 8.76 16.86
CA ILE A 158 -49.97 7.32 16.75
C ILE A 158 -49.23 6.81 18.01
N ILE A 159 -48.16 7.50 18.44
CA ILE A 159 -47.30 7.08 19.56
C ILE A 159 -48.03 7.18 20.90
N ASP A 160 -48.89 8.19 21.11
CA ASP A 160 -49.74 8.32 22.30
C ASP A 160 -50.66 7.11 22.50
N ASN A 161 -50.98 6.38 21.43
CA ASN A 161 -51.79 5.17 21.45
C ASN A 161 -50.96 3.87 21.44
N ALA A 162 -49.62 3.96 21.36
CA ALA A 162 -48.75 2.80 21.40
C ALA A 162 -48.54 2.28 22.84
N PRO A 163 -48.28 0.98 23.04
CA PRO A 163 -47.85 0.47 24.34
C PRO A 163 -46.55 1.16 24.79
N SER A 164 -46.37 1.36 26.10
CA SER A 164 -45.12 1.90 26.66
C SER A 164 -43.93 0.97 26.43
N ASP A 165 -44.18 -0.34 26.37
CA ASP A 165 -43.16 -1.38 26.28
C ASP A 165 -43.17 -1.99 24.87
N VAL A 166 -42.51 -1.32 23.91
CA VAL A 166 -42.27 -1.87 22.57
C VAL A 166 -40.84 -2.39 22.48
N PRO A 167 -40.62 -3.67 22.11
CA PRO A 167 -39.27 -4.20 21.94
C PRO A 167 -38.50 -3.40 20.89
N ALA A 168 -37.35 -2.83 21.26
CA ALA A 168 -36.46 -2.16 20.33
C ALA A 168 -35.67 -3.19 19.50
N ASN A 169 -35.49 -2.93 18.21
CA ASN A 169 -34.57 -3.69 17.38
C ASN A 169 -33.14 -3.20 17.63
N ILE A 170 -32.35 -4.02 18.34
CA ILE A 170 -30.98 -3.69 18.70
C ILE A 170 -30.02 -4.27 17.67
N SER A 171 -29.17 -3.40 17.11
CA SER A 171 -28.06 -3.75 16.25
C SER A 171 -26.75 -3.34 16.92
N PHE A 172 -25.78 -4.25 16.90
CA PHE A 172 -24.43 -4.03 17.37
C PHE A 172 -23.45 -4.32 16.25
N PHE A 173 -22.55 -3.38 15.99
CA PHE A 173 -21.52 -3.47 14.97
C PHE A 173 -20.20 -3.00 15.59
N MET A 174 -19.14 -3.77 15.38
CA MET A 174 -17.80 -3.50 15.88
C MET A 174 -16.79 -3.84 14.79
N GLU A 175 -15.96 -2.86 14.41
CA GLU A 175 -14.95 -3.02 13.36
C GLU A 175 -13.71 -2.17 13.69
N GLU A 176 -12.53 -2.63 13.26
CA GLU A 176 -11.31 -1.80 13.27
C GLU A 176 -11.43 -0.66 12.27
N VAL A 177 -10.73 0.45 12.53
CA VAL A 177 -10.69 1.57 11.58
C VAL A 177 -9.32 2.21 11.56
N HIS A 178 -8.75 2.36 10.37
CA HIS A 178 -7.38 2.83 10.18
C HIS A 178 -7.31 4.25 9.62
N SER A 179 -8.39 4.76 9.04
CA SER A 179 -8.49 6.15 8.57
C SER A 179 -9.87 6.74 8.81
N GLU A 180 -9.97 8.07 8.89
CA GLU A 180 -11.28 8.74 9.02
C GLU A 180 -12.16 8.58 7.76
N ARG A 181 -11.54 8.39 6.60
CA ARG A 181 -12.26 8.06 5.35
C ARG A 181 -12.91 6.68 5.44
N GLU A 182 -12.20 5.71 6.01
CA GLU A 182 -12.77 4.40 6.32
C GLU A 182 -13.89 4.52 7.37
N LEU A 183 -13.70 5.34 8.41
CA LEU A 183 -14.72 5.59 9.43
C LEU A 183 -16.00 6.15 8.82
N ALA A 184 -15.88 7.19 7.98
CA ALA A 184 -17.01 7.80 7.29
C ALA A 184 -17.77 6.78 6.44
N LEU A 185 -17.06 5.93 5.71
CA LEU A 185 -17.64 4.84 4.93
C LEU A 185 -18.41 3.84 5.82
N LYS A 186 -17.82 3.40 6.94
CA LYS A 186 -18.48 2.47 7.89
C LYS A 186 -19.69 3.09 8.58
N ILE A 187 -19.68 4.40 8.79
CA ILE A 187 -20.83 5.16 9.29
C ILE A 187 -21.94 5.25 8.20
N GLY A 188 -21.56 5.23 6.92
CA GLY A 188 -22.46 5.35 5.78
C GLY A 188 -22.64 6.79 5.31
N VAL A 189 -21.60 7.62 5.40
CA VAL A 189 -21.62 9.03 5.01
C VAL A 189 -20.47 9.40 4.09
N ASP A 190 -20.68 10.44 3.29
CA ASP A 190 -19.61 11.04 2.52
C ASP A 190 -18.61 11.76 3.44
N TYR A 191 -17.31 11.46 3.26
CA TYR A 191 -16.26 12.04 4.09
C TYR A 191 -16.20 13.57 3.95
N THR A 192 -16.28 14.09 2.72
CA THR A 192 -16.10 15.52 2.45
C THR A 192 -17.33 16.36 2.76
N GLN A 193 -18.52 15.80 2.55
CA GLN A 193 -19.79 16.55 2.61
C GLN A 193 -20.55 16.35 3.92
N ALA A 194 -20.42 15.18 4.56
CA ALA A 194 -21.24 14.80 5.71
C ALA A 194 -20.42 14.47 6.96
N PHE A 195 -19.31 13.74 6.83
CA PHE A 195 -18.48 13.38 7.98
C PHE A 195 -17.80 14.60 8.63
N PHE A 196 -17.42 15.62 7.85
CA PHE A 196 -16.87 16.88 8.37
C PHE A 196 -17.74 17.51 9.47
N ALA A 197 -19.07 17.29 9.45
CA ALA A 197 -19.98 17.81 10.46
C ALA A 197 -19.90 17.10 11.82
N ILE A 198 -19.29 15.90 11.88
CA ILE A 198 -19.10 15.09 13.09
C ILE A 198 -17.61 14.76 13.35
N GLU A 199 -16.70 15.32 12.55
CA GLU A 199 -15.25 15.10 12.65
C GLU A 199 -14.70 15.65 13.97
N THR A 200 -15.27 16.74 14.50
CA THR A 200 -14.89 17.26 15.82
C THR A 200 -15.16 16.25 16.95
N GLU A 201 -16.16 15.39 16.76
CA GLU A 201 -16.64 14.42 17.74
C GLU A 201 -16.02 13.05 17.53
N LEU A 202 -15.87 12.61 16.29
CA LEU A 202 -15.42 11.25 15.91
C LEU A 202 -14.12 11.24 15.09
N GLY A 203 -13.46 12.38 14.91
CA GLY A 203 -12.15 12.46 14.27
C GLY A 203 -11.08 11.75 15.10
N PHE A 204 -9.93 11.48 14.52
CA PHE A 204 -8.88 10.69 15.19
C PHE A 204 -8.08 11.55 16.16
N SER A 205 -7.72 10.99 17.32
CA SER A 205 -6.82 11.68 18.25
C SER A 205 -5.40 11.71 17.71
N SER A 206 -4.73 12.85 17.89
CA SER A 206 -3.31 13.07 17.53
C SER A 206 -2.37 12.79 18.72
N GLY A 207 -1.13 12.38 18.43
CA GLY A 207 -0.03 12.39 19.41
C GLY A 207 0.33 11.04 20.05
N TYR A 208 -0.43 9.98 19.78
CA TYR A 208 -0.09 8.60 20.17
C TYR A 208 -0.39 7.62 19.02
N GLU A 209 0.31 6.48 18.98
CA GLU A 209 0.01 5.34 18.11
C GLU A 209 -1.22 4.59 18.65
N TYR A 210 -2.40 5.14 18.39
CA TYR A 210 -3.66 4.52 18.80
C TYR A 210 -4.10 3.44 17.82
N ASN A 211 -4.40 2.26 18.36
CA ASN A 211 -5.30 1.31 17.71
C ASN A 211 -6.74 1.79 17.92
N ARG A 212 -7.58 1.64 16.89
CA ARG A 212 -8.92 2.23 16.87
C ARG A 212 -9.98 1.22 16.48
N ILE A 213 -11.04 1.18 17.27
CA ILE A 213 -12.21 0.34 17.01
C ILE A 213 -13.44 1.23 17.01
N PHE A 214 -14.21 1.13 15.95
CA PHE A 214 -15.50 1.76 15.83
C PHE A 214 -16.60 0.79 16.29
N VAL A 215 -17.48 1.28 17.16
CA VAL A 215 -18.67 0.56 17.61
C VAL A 215 -19.90 1.38 17.27
N LYS A 216 -20.88 0.74 16.64
CA LYS A 216 -22.22 1.29 16.40
C LYS A 216 -23.23 0.44 17.17
N LEU A 217 -23.91 1.07 18.13
CA LEU A 217 -25.04 0.50 18.84
C LEU A 217 -26.31 1.23 18.41
N SER A 218 -27.18 0.57 17.65
CA SER A 218 -28.47 1.13 17.23
C SER A 218 -29.60 0.43 17.96
N GLN A 219 -30.58 1.18 18.43
CA GLN A 219 -31.83 0.71 19.01
C GLN A 219 -32.96 1.39 18.24
N ALA A 220 -33.47 0.74 17.21
CA ALA A 220 -34.62 1.24 16.45
C ALA A 220 -35.90 0.89 17.20
N TYR A 221 -36.73 1.89 17.52
CA TYR A 221 -38.00 1.69 18.22
C TYR A 221 -39.12 1.41 17.22
N TYR A 222 -39.17 2.16 16.13
CA TYR A 222 -40.15 2.02 15.06
C TYR A 222 -39.70 2.79 13.81
N THR A 223 -40.29 2.44 12.68
CA THR A 223 -40.18 3.16 11.41
C THR A 223 -41.53 3.76 11.07
N MET A 224 -41.58 5.06 10.83
CA MET A 224 -42.76 5.74 10.29
C MET A 224 -42.66 5.80 8.77
N SER A 225 -43.65 5.24 8.09
CA SER A 225 -43.71 5.16 6.63
C SER A 225 -44.80 6.08 6.08
N PHE A 226 -44.56 6.65 4.91
CA PHE A 226 -45.53 7.34 4.08
C PHE A 226 -46.07 6.37 3.03
N ASP A 227 -47.40 6.24 2.94
CA ASP A 227 -48.03 5.40 1.93
C ASP A 227 -47.59 5.81 0.52
N LEU A 228 -47.24 4.82 -0.30
CA LEU A 228 -46.68 5.09 -1.62
C LEU A 228 -47.71 5.82 -2.50
N PRO A 229 -47.38 7.00 -3.04
CA PRO A 229 -48.28 7.74 -3.91
C PRO A 229 -48.51 6.95 -5.20
N ALA A 230 -49.77 6.80 -5.60
CA ALA A 230 -50.14 6.13 -6.85
C ALA A 230 -50.01 7.08 -8.06
N SER A 231 -50.02 8.39 -7.81
CA SER A 231 -50.04 9.44 -8.82
C SER A 231 -49.43 10.75 -8.31
N TYR A 232 -49.16 11.70 -9.22
CA TYR A 232 -48.66 13.03 -8.83
C TYR A 232 -49.67 13.83 -8.00
N SER A 233 -50.97 13.59 -8.14
CA SER A 233 -52.01 14.21 -7.30
C SER A 233 -51.99 13.73 -5.84
N ASP A 234 -51.33 12.60 -5.56
CA ASP A 234 -51.12 12.11 -4.19
C ASP A 234 -49.88 12.76 -3.55
N LEU A 235 -49.08 13.51 -4.32
CA LEU A 235 -47.90 14.23 -3.85
C LEU A 235 -48.11 15.75 -3.79
N PHE A 236 -48.76 16.32 -4.81
CA PHE A 236 -48.88 17.76 -5.00
C PHE A 236 -50.33 18.25 -4.81
N ALA A 237 -50.49 19.38 -4.14
CA ALA A 237 -51.80 20.01 -4.05
C ALA A 237 -52.32 20.41 -5.45
N PRO A 238 -53.65 20.49 -5.67
CA PRO A 238 -54.22 20.91 -6.95
C PRO A 238 -53.78 22.30 -7.44
N THR A 239 -53.23 23.13 -6.55
CA THR A 239 -52.69 24.46 -6.88
C THR A 239 -51.29 24.45 -7.49
N VAL A 240 -50.56 23.33 -7.37
CA VAL A 240 -49.19 23.21 -7.89
C VAL A 240 -49.25 22.97 -9.38
N THR A 241 -48.32 23.58 -10.11
CA THR A 241 -48.14 23.41 -11.54
C THR A 241 -46.76 22.82 -11.84
N PRO A 242 -46.54 22.24 -13.03
CA PRO A 242 -45.22 21.74 -13.42
C PRO A 242 -44.12 22.82 -13.38
N ALA A 243 -44.48 24.08 -13.64
CA ALA A 243 -43.54 25.21 -13.58
C ALA A 243 -42.99 25.44 -12.15
N ASP A 244 -43.78 25.16 -11.11
CA ASP A 244 -43.36 25.33 -9.72
C ASP A 244 -42.27 24.34 -9.29
N LEU A 245 -42.15 23.20 -10.00
CA LEU A 245 -41.11 22.20 -9.76
C LEU A 245 -39.79 22.49 -10.50
N SER A 246 -39.85 23.28 -11.58
CA SER A 246 -38.71 23.54 -12.46
C SER A 246 -37.51 24.22 -11.78
N PRO A 247 -37.66 25.02 -10.70
CA PRO A 247 -36.52 25.54 -9.93
C PRO A 247 -35.75 24.46 -9.15
N TYR A 248 -36.38 23.31 -8.87
CA TYR A 248 -35.84 22.27 -7.99
C TYR A 248 -35.47 20.99 -8.73
N ILE A 249 -36.01 20.77 -9.92
CA ILE A 249 -35.80 19.56 -10.72
C ILE A 249 -35.18 19.96 -12.06
N GLY A 250 -34.04 19.34 -12.39
CA GLY A 250 -33.36 19.55 -13.66
C GLY A 250 -32.32 18.46 -13.93
N PRO A 251 -31.65 18.46 -15.09
CA PRO A 251 -30.73 17.39 -15.47
C PRO A 251 -29.68 17.09 -14.39
N GLY A 252 -29.65 15.85 -13.90
CA GLY A 252 -28.74 15.42 -12.83
C GLY A 252 -29.24 15.69 -11.40
N ASN A 253 -30.43 16.29 -11.26
CA ASN A 253 -31.09 16.55 -9.99
C ASN A 253 -32.54 16.00 -9.99
N PRO A 254 -32.70 14.67 -9.91
CA PRO A 254 -34.01 14.03 -9.89
C PRO A 254 -34.76 14.29 -8.57
N ALA A 255 -36.09 14.27 -8.57
CA ALA A 255 -36.88 14.42 -7.35
C ALA A 255 -37.05 13.10 -6.59
N ALA A 256 -36.91 13.15 -5.27
CA ALA A 256 -37.20 12.06 -4.36
C ALA A 256 -38.19 12.50 -3.27
N TYR A 257 -38.85 11.54 -2.63
CA TYR A 257 -39.54 11.75 -1.37
C TYR A 257 -39.00 10.79 -0.31
N ILE A 258 -39.06 11.20 0.95
CA ILE A 258 -38.75 10.34 2.08
C ILE A 258 -39.92 9.37 2.24
N SER A 259 -39.70 8.08 2.03
CA SER A 259 -40.77 7.10 2.22
C SER A 259 -40.81 6.57 3.64
N ASP A 260 -39.66 6.44 4.29
CA ASP A 260 -39.53 5.82 5.59
C ASP A 260 -38.54 6.61 6.44
N VAL A 261 -38.85 6.80 7.72
CA VAL A 261 -37.92 7.35 8.72
C VAL A 261 -37.91 6.42 9.92
N THR A 262 -36.73 5.91 10.26
CA THR A 262 -36.55 5.05 11.44
C THR A 262 -36.23 5.90 12.65
N TYR A 263 -37.00 5.73 13.72
CA TYR A 263 -36.90 6.44 14.98
C TYR A 263 -36.33 5.52 16.05
N GLY A 264 -35.50 6.08 16.92
CA GLY A 264 -34.91 5.33 18.01
C GLY A 264 -33.78 6.08 18.70
N ARG A 265 -32.78 5.32 19.12
CA ARG A 265 -31.51 5.81 19.67
C ARG A 265 -30.33 5.09 19.03
N ILE A 266 -29.26 5.81 18.77
CA ILE A 266 -28.01 5.25 18.24
C ILE A 266 -26.81 5.87 18.94
N PHE A 267 -25.78 5.05 19.09
CA PHE A 267 -24.47 5.47 19.59
C PHE A 267 -23.40 5.07 18.60
N TYR A 268 -22.55 6.04 18.30
CA TYR A 268 -21.30 5.83 17.60
C TYR A 268 -20.18 6.05 18.60
N LEU A 269 -19.36 5.03 18.78
CA LEU A 269 -18.19 5.08 19.65
C LEU A 269 -16.95 4.89 18.78
N LEU A 270 -16.01 5.81 18.89
CA LEU A 270 -14.64 5.57 18.44
C LEU A 270 -13.80 5.32 19.69
N ILE A 271 -13.35 4.09 19.84
CA ILE A 271 -12.49 3.66 20.95
C ILE A 271 -11.06 3.68 20.46
N GLU A 272 -10.24 4.51 21.08
CA GLU A 272 -8.81 4.67 20.78
C GLU A 272 -8.02 4.25 22.02
N SER A 273 -7.01 3.40 21.84
CA SER A 273 -6.15 2.91 22.93
C SER A 273 -4.79 2.52 22.38
N THR A 274 -3.74 2.62 23.20
CA THR A 274 -2.39 2.15 22.82
C THR A 274 -2.23 0.65 23.06
N ALA A 275 -3.22 -0.01 23.67
CA ALA A 275 -3.28 -1.47 23.77
C ALA A 275 -3.42 -2.11 22.37
N SER A 276 -3.07 -3.39 22.24
CA SER A 276 -3.20 -4.09 20.96
C SER A 276 -4.66 -4.23 20.53
N GLU A 277 -4.93 -4.28 19.23
CA GLU A 277 -6.29 -4.46 18.68
C GLU A 277 -7.00 -5.68 19.28
N THR A 278 -6.26 -6.78 19.48
CA THR A 278 -6.79 -8.00 20.10
C THR A 278 -7.23 -7.77 21.54
N GLU A 279 -6.46 -7.02 22.33
CA GLU A 279 -6.81 -6.66 23.70
C GLU A 279 -8.02 -5.72 23.73
N ILE A 280 -8.08 -4.71 22.86
CA ILE A 280 -9.22 -3.80 22.77
C ILE A 280 -10.49 -4.60 22.39
N LYS A 281 -10.43 -5.45 21.36
CA LYS A 281 -11.55 -6.32 20.96
C LYS A 281 -11.98 -7.25 22.10
N ALA A 282 -11.04 -7.87 22.83
CA ALA A 282 -11.34 -8.74 23.95
C ALA A 282 -12.03 -7.98 25.10
N SER A 283 -11.54 -6.78 25.43
CA SER A 283 -12.14 -5.89 26.43
C SER A 283 -13.54 -5.44 26.01
N LEU A 284 -13.73 -5.01 24.76
CA LEU A 284 -15.03 -4.62 24.23
C LEU A 284 -16.00 -5.82 24.22
N ASN A 285 -15.59 -6.99 23.73
CA ASN A 285 -16.45 -8.17 23.75
C ASN A 285 -16.88 -8.54 25.17
N SER A 286 -16.00 -8.39 26.15
CA SER A 286 -16.33 -8.62 27.57
C SER A 286 -17.31 -7.57 28.08
N SER A 287 -17.03 -6.28 27.83
CA SER A 287 -17.88 -5.16 28.24
C SER A 287 -19.27 -5.17 27.62
N PHE A 288 -19.40 -5.55 26.35
CA PHE A 288 -20.65 -5.54 25.59
C PHE A 288 -21.29 -6.93 25.49
N SER A 289 -20.77 -7.95 26.18
CA SER A 289 -21.28 -9.33 26.15
C SER A 289 -22.77 -9.46 26.52
N GLY A 290 -23.27 -8.60 27.42
CA GLY A 290 -24.68 -8.53 27.78
C GLY A 290 -25.55 -8.04 26.62
N VAL A 291 -25.08 -7.03 25.89
CA VAL A 291 -25.79 -6.43 24.75
C VAL A 291 -25.98 -7.43 23.60
N ALA A 292 -24.92 -8.17 23.27
CA ALA A 292 -24.95 -9.14 22.18
C ALA A 292 -25.87 -10.34 22.45
N ASN A 293 -26.13 -10.68 23.72
CA ASN A 293 -26.81 -11.91 24.12
C ASN A 293 -28.19 -11.73 24.76
N SER A 294 -28.50 -10.55 25.32
CA SER A 294 -29.73 -10.36 26.12
C SER A 294 -30.71 -9.31 25.59
N GLY A 295 -30.34 -8.53 24.57
CA GLY A 295 -31.19 -7.44 24.06
C GLY A 295 -31.37 -6.28 25.05
N GLU A 296 -30.64 -6.28 26.16
CA GLU A 296 -30.55 -5.15 27.10
C GLU A 296 -29.14 -4.53 26.97
N ALA A 297 -29.05 -3.20 26.97
CA ALA A 297 -27.78 -2.48 26.89
C ALA A 297 -27.01 -2.50 28.23
N ASN A 298 -26.83 -3.69 28.84
CA ASN A 298 -26.06 -3.85 30.06
C ASN A 298 -24.57 -3.99 29.73
N ILE A 299 -23.77 -3.03 30.20
CA ILE A 299 -22.35 -2.90 29.85
C ILE A 299 -21.51 -2.89 31.12
N ASP A 300 -20.50 -3.76 31.14
CA ASP A 300 -19.49 -3.78 32.19
C ASP A 300 -18.28 -2.96 31.78
N GLY A 301 -18.19 -1.72 32.28
CA GLY A 301 -17.08 -0.81 31.99
C GLY A 301 -15.73 -1.22 32.59
N SER A 302 -15.69 -2.20 33.50
CA SER A 302 -14.45 -2.58 34.19
C SER A 302 -13.38 -3.18 33.27
N TYR A 303 -13.79 -3.82 32.16
CA TYR A 303 -12.85 -4.35 31.16
C TYR A 303 -12.26 -3.26 30.25
N LEU A 304 -12.90 -2.09 30.15
CA LEU A 304 -12.37 -0.95 29.39
C LEU A 304 -11.39 -0.15 30.23
N SER A 305 -11.66 0.03 31.52
CA SER A 305 -10.80 0.86 32.38
C SER A 305 -9.36 0.36 32.51
N SER A 306 -9.10 -0.92 32.20
CA SER A 306 -7.76 -1.52 32.16
C SER A 306 -6.96 -1.24 30.88
N LEU A 307 -7.58 -0.67 29.83
CA LEU A 307 -6.89 -0.35 28.57
C LEU A 307 -5.99 0.88 28.73
N GLU A 308 -4.75 0.80 28.27
CA GLU A 308 -3.78 1.89 28.38
C GLU A 308 -4.12 3.05 27.42
N ASN A 309 -3.99 4.29 27.93
CA ASN A 309 -4.28 5.53 27.19
C ASN A 309 -5.66 5.55 26.52
N LEU A 310 -6.66 4.91 27.14
CA LEU A 310 -8.00 4.80 26.58
C LEU A 310 -8.67 6.16 26.40
N ASN A 311 -9.15 6.39 25.18
CA ASN A 311 -10.00 7.49 24.81
C ASN A 311 -11.23 6.97 24.05
N ILE A 312 -12.42 7.19 24.61
CA ILE A 312 -13.69 6.81 23.98
C ILE A 312 -14.39 8.08 23.56
N LYS A 313 -14.52 8.29 22.26
CA LYS A 313 -15.34 9.35 21.69
C LYS A 313 -16.73 8.82 21.47
N LEU A 314 -17.71 9.40 22.16
CA LEU A 314 -19.11 9.01 22.10
C LEU A 314 -19.93 10.09 21.42
N TYR A 315 -20.54 9.71 20.31
CA TYR A 315 -21.65 10.44 19.71
C TYR A 315 -22.95 9.68 20.00
N ALA A 316 -23.89 10.32 20.67
CA ALA A 316 -25.20 9.74 21.01
C ALA A 316 -26.33 10.57 20.38
N LEU A 317 -27.26 9.87 19.72
CA LEU A 317 -28.43 10.44 19.07
C LEU A 317 -29.69 9.72 19.56
N GLY A 318 -30.61 10.43 20.21
CA GLY A 318 -31.86 9.89 20.77
C GLY A 318 -31.81 9.58 22.28
N GLY A 319 -33.00 9.43 22.89
CA GLY A 319 -33.19 9.30 24.34
C GLY A 319 -33.35 10.64 25.07
N ASP A 320 -33.25 10.64 26.42
CA ASP A 320 -33.37 11.84 27.28
C ASP A 320 -32.39 12.98 26.96
N ALA A 321 -31.35 12.68 26.19
CA ALA A 321 -30.36 13.65 25.78
C ALA A 321 -30.43 13.83 24.25
N GLN A 322 -31.14 14.87 23.82
CA GLN A 322 -31.47 15.20 22.43
C GLN A 322 -30.28 15.06 21.43
N THR A 323 -29.07 15.39 21.86
CA THR A 323 -27.78 14.95 21.28
C THR A 323 -26.74 15.13 22.38
N THR A 324 -25.89 14.14 22.66
CA THR A 324 -24.80 14.30 23.64
C THR A 324 -23.48 13.90 23.03
N PHE A 325 -22.50 14.79 23.20
CA PHE A 325 -21.11 14.57 22.81
C PHE A 325 -20.28 14.43 24.07
N ASN A 326 -19.59 13.31 24.22
CA ASN A 326 -18.68 13.11 25.35
C ASN A 326 -17.39 12.46 24.87
N THR A 327 -16.26 13.02 25.30
CA THR A 327 -14.97 12.32 25.30
C THR A 327 -14.79 11.70 26.67
N ILE A 328 -14.67 10.38 26.72
CA ILE A 328 -14.64 9.58 27.95
C ILE A 328 -13.29 8.87 28.03
N GLY A 329 -12.46 9.25 29.01
CA GLY A 329 -11.23 8.54 29.34
C GLY A 329 -11.42 7.51 30.45
N ASN A 330 -10.34 6.80 30.82
CA ASN A 330 -10.34 5.75 31.86
C ASN A 330 -11.06 6.14 33.17
N ASN A 331 -10.92 7.39 33.60
CA ASN A 331 -11.44 7.85 34.89
C ASN A 331 -12.95 8.11 34.90
N ASN A 332 -13.60 8.14 33.73
CA ASN A 332 -15.01 8.52 33.59
C ASN A 332 -15.85 7.42 32.92
N ILE A 333 -15.38 6.16 32.92
CA ILE A 333 -16.09 5.03 32.29
C ILE A 333 -17.50 4.79 32.87
N SER A 334 -17.75 5.16 34.13
CA SER A 334 -19.09 5.12 34.72
C SER A 334 -20.10 6.03 33.98
N GLN A 335 -19.63 7.11 33.35
CA GLN A 335 -20.45 7.96 32.50
C GLN A 335 -20.85 7.24 31.20
N LEU A 336 -19.97 6.40 30.64
CA LEU A 336 -20.30 5.57 29.49
C LEU A 336 -21.38 4.54 29.85
N VAL A 337 -21.17 3.79 30.93
CA VAL A 337 -22.11 2.76 31.40
C VAL A 337 -23.48 3.35 31.69
N SER A 338 -23.55 4.49 32.39
CA SER A 338 -24.82 5.17 32.65
C SER A 338 -25.49 5.70 31.37
N THR A 339 -24.72 6.29 30.45
CA THR A 339 -25.28 6.82 29.19
C THR A 339 -25.87 5.70 28.33
N LEU A 340 -25.19 4.56 28.23
CA LEU A 340 -25.62 3.42 27.41
C LEU A 340 -26.69 2.56 28.10
N GLY A 341 -26.64 2.43 29.43
CA GLY A 341 -27.56 1.60 30.22
C GLY A 341 -28.93 2.21 30.50
N ASN A 342 -29.13 3.51 30.22
CA ASN A 342 -30.46 4.12 30.31
C ASN A 342 -31.40 3.49 29.27
N ALA A 343 -32.50 2.89 29.76
CA ALA A 343 -33.53 2.32 28.92
C ALA A 343 -34.13 3.39 27.99
N GLY A 344 -34.26 3.03 26.72
CA GLY A 344 -34.93 3.87 25.74
C GLY A 344 -36.45 3.70 25.82
N GLU A 345 -37.18 4.80 25.87
CA GLU A 345 -38.63 4.79 25.73
C GLU A 345 -39.04 5.17 24.30
N ILE A 346 -40.10 4.55 23.81
CA ILE A 346 -40.65 4.82 22.46
C ILE A 346 -40.91 6.32 22.21
N THR A 347 -41.31 7.05 23.25
CA THR A 347 -41.61 8.50 23.23
C THR A 347 -40.37 9.38 23.11
N THR A 348 -39.18 8.84 23.38
CA THR A 348 -37.89 9.55 23.33
C THR A 348 -37.11 9.28 22.03
N GLY A 349 -37.68 8.49 21.12
CA GLY A 349 -37.09 8.18 19.83
C GLY A 349 -36.93 9.41 18.95
N VAL A 350 -35.75 9.58 18.36
CA VAL A 350 -35.47 10.62 17.36
C VAL A 350 -35.20 9.97 16.00
N PRO A 351 -35.34 10.72 14.88
CA PRO A 351 -34.95 10.20 13.57
C PRO A 351 -33.48 9.76 13.56
N LEU A 352 -33.23 8.50 13.20
CA LEU A 352 -31.90 7.88 13.08
C LEU A 352 -31.44 7.79 11.64
N SER A 353 -32.34 7.40 10.75
CA SER A 353 -32.09 7.20 9.33
C SER A 353 -33.37 7.39 8.53
N TYR A 354 -33.22 7.54 7.22
CA TYR A 354 -34.33 7.65 6.30
C TYR A 354 -34.07 6.93 4.98
N VAL A 355 -35.16 6.49 4.35
CA VAL A 355 -35.15 5.89 3.00
C VAL A 355 -35.88 6.84 2.06
N CYS A 356 -35.28 7.05 0.88
CA CYS A 356 -35.90 7.83 -0.18
C CYS A 356 -36.42 6.94 -1.30
N ARG A 357 -37.52 7.37 -1.91
CA ARG A 357 -38.04 6.80 -3.15
C ARG A 357 -38.13 7.87 -4.22
N ALA A 358 -37.85 7.48 -5.45
CA ALA A 358 -37.85 8.39 -6.57
C ALA A 358 -39.29 8.74 -6.97
N VAL A 359 -39.59 10.04 -7.14
CA VAL A 359 -40.94 10.53 -7.47
C VAL A 359 -41.47 9.95 -8.78
N HIS A 360 -40.58 9.63 -9.74
CA HIS A 360 -40.98 9.13 -11.06
C HIS A 360 -41.59 7.72 -11.05
N ASN A 361 -41.17 6.82 -10.15
CA ASN A 361 -41.52 5.39 -10.23
C ASN A 361 -41.55 4.65 -8.88
N ASN A 362 -41.45 5.35 -7.75
CA ASN A 362 -41.42 4.79 -6.40
C ASN A 362 -40.27 3.79 -6.12
N GLN A 363 -39.26 3.69 -6.99
CA GLN A 363 -38.08 2.87 -6.70
C GLN A 363 -37.27 3.49 -5.57
N ILE A 364 -36.71 2.64 -4.71
CA ILE A 364 -35.78 3.06 -3.66
C ILE A 364 -34.59 3.75 -4.32
N VAL A 365 -34.30 4.95 -3.85
CA VAL A 365 -33.17 5.73 -4.31
C VAL A 365 -31.89 5.10 -3.79
N SER A 366 -30.88 5.03 -4.65
CA SER A 366 -29.52 4.78 -4.22
C SER A 366 -28.61 5.93 -4.59
N VAL A 367 -27.60 6.17 -3.74
CA VAL A 367 -26.45 7.00 -4.08
C VAL A 367 -25.18 6.20 -3.84
N ASN A 368 -24.26 6.22 -4.81
CA ASN A 368 -22.99 5.52 -4.71
C ASN A 368 -21.98 6.43 -4.01
N LEU A 369 -21.55 6.05 -2.82
CA LEU A 369 -20.46 6.66 -2.08
C LEU A 369 -19.15 6.07 -2.60
N ALA A 370 -18.32 6.90 -3.23
CA ALA A 370 -16.99 6.51 -3.69
C ALA A 370 -15.92 7.11 -2.77
N THR A 371 -15.03 6.27 -2.25
CA THR A 371 -13.95 6.72 -1.38
C THR A 371 -12.67 5.93 -1.64
N GLN A 372 -11.54 6.60 -1.50
CA GLN A 372 -10.22 5.99 -1.52
C GLN A 372 -9.53 6.26 -0.20
N TYR A 373 -8.96 5.23 0.42
CA TYR A 373 -8.19 5.37 1.64
C TYR A 373 -7.07 4.33 1.73
N ASP A 374 -6.06 4.66 2.51
CA ASP A 374 -4.88 3.84 2.72
C ASP A 374 -4.93 3.21 4.11
N ILE A 375 -4.59 1.92 4.18
CA ILE A 375 -4.25 1.24 5.43
C ILE A 375 -2.73 1.00 5.39
N THR A 376 -2.00 1.67 6.28
CA THR A 376 -0.55 1.51 6.40
C THR A 376 -0.20 0.74 7.66
N ASN A 377 0.37 -0.44 7.50
CA ASN A 377 0.90 -1.25 8.59
C ASN A 377 2.42 -1.17 8.60
N CYS A 378 2.95 -0.52 9.63
CA CYS A 378 4.39 -0.35 9.84
C CYS A 378 4.90 -1.35 10.88
N THR A 379 5.88 -2.15 10.51
CA THR A 379 6.55 -3.08 11.43
C THR A 379 7.93 -2.53 11.81
N PRO A 380 8.24 -2.41 13.11
CA PRO A 380 9.54 -1.90 13.54
C PRO A 380 10.63 -2.92 13.18
N LEU A 381 11.68 -2.42 12.54
CA LEU A 381 12.85 -3.18 12.11
C LEU A 381 14.05 -2.99 13.07
N GLY A 382 13.95 -2.06 14.03
CA GLY A 382 14.98 -1.77 15.04
C GLY A 382 15.39 -0.29 15.08
N PRO A 383 16.25 0.12 16.04
CA PRO A 383 16.64 1.51 16.18
C PRO A 383 17.37 2.02 14.92
N ALA A 384 16.96 3.18 14.40
CA ALA A 384 17.70 4.01 13.45
C ALA A 384 18.93 4.66 14.12
N THR A 385 19.69 3.87 14.86
CA THR A 385 21.11 4.12 15.06
C THR A 385 21.76 3.95 13.69
N GLY A 386 22.39 5.03 13.20
CA GLY A 386 23.04 5.13 11.89
C GLY A 386 23.08 3.85 11.08
N THR A 387 22.18 3.74 10.10
CA THR A 387 21.97 2.57 9.22
C THR A 387 21.61 1.31 10.00
N TYR A 388 20.42 0.74 9.70
CA TYR A 388 20.05 -0.69 9.75
C TYR A 388 18.58 -0.85 10.25
N VAL A 389 17.62 -1.30 9.42
CA VAL A 389 17.32 -2.74 9.26
C VAL A 389 18.59 -3.48 9.59
N THR A 390 18.77 -4.13 10.74
CA THR A 390 19.92 -5.05 10.80
C THR A 390 19.55 -6.29 10.00
N LEU A 391 19.32 -6.11 8.69
CA LEU A 391 19.97 -6.95 7.70
C LEU A 391 21.37 -7.15 8.27
N PRO A 392 21.75 -8.38 8.66
CA PRO A 392 23.04 -8.61 9.27
C PRO A 392 24.07 -7.88 8.41
N ALA A 393 24.93 -7.05 8.99
CA ALA A 393 25.92 -6.37 8.16
C ALA A 393 26.60 -7.46 7.32
N PRO A 394 26.57 -7.37 5.98
CA PRO A 394 27.15 -8.41 5.16
C PRO A 394 28.60 -8.59 5.61
N MET A 395 28.98 -9.83 5.94
CA MET A 395 30.35 -10.15 6.33
C MET A 395 31.34 -9.85 5.21
N LEU A 396 30.84 -9.82 3.98
CA LEU A 396 31.54 -9.39 2.79
C LEU A 396 30.57 -8.52 1.99
N TYR A 397 30.93 -7.24 1.86
CA TYR A 397 30.26 -6.31 0.97
C TYR A 397 31.25 -5.80 -0.06
N LEU A 398 30.94 -6.00 -1.33
CA LEU A 398 31.78 -5.58 -2.44
C LEU A 398 30.91 -4.89 -3.48
N MET A 399 31.25 -3.65 -3.82
CA MET A 399 30.65 -2.90 -4.92
C MET A 399 31.75 -2.46 -5.89
N ALA A 400 31.48 -2.56 -7.18
CA ALA A 400 32.41 -2.12 -8.22
C ALA A 400 32.68 -0.61 -8.16
N ASP A 401 31.71 0.19 -7.69
CA ASP A 401 31.84 1.64 -7.53
C ASP A 401 32.82 2.03 -6.40
N ASP A 402 33.05 1.14 -5.44
CA ASP A 402 34.02 1.36 -4.35
C ASP A 402 35.47 1.12 -4.79
N ALA A 403 35.67 0.72 -6.06
CA ALA A 403 37.01 0.55 -6.62
C ALA A 403 37.74 1.89 -6.67
N ASN A 404 38.83 2.01 -5.90
CA ASN A 404 39.69 3.18 -5.95
C ASN A 404 40.56 3.14 -7.21
N THR A 405 40.10 3.83 -8.26
CA THR A 405 40.79 3.92 -9.55
C THR A 405 42.12 4.69 -9.49
N ASN A 406 42.35 5.52 -8.46
CA ASN A 406 43.55 6.34 -8.31
C ASN A 406 44.75 5.61 -7.69
N VAL A 407 44.53 4.48 -7.00
CA VAL A 407 45.60 3.67 -6.37
C VAL A 407 45.75 2.32 -7.07
N ASN A 408 45.47 2.31 -8.37
CA ASN A 408 45.33 1.10 -9.16
C ASN A 408 44.26 0.17 -8.55
N GLY A 409 42.96 0.39 -8.72
CA GLY A 409 41.92 -0.66 -8.50
C GLY A 409 41.82 -1.35 -7.13
N ILE A 410 42.23 -0.70 -6.03
CA ILE A 410 42.01 -1.23 -4.68
C ILE A 410 40.52 -1.22 -4.36
N ILE A 411 39.90 -2.37 -4.15
CA ILE A 411 38.57 -2.45 -3.55
C ILE A 411 38.75 -2.44 -2.03
N SER A 412 38.19 -1.43 -1.37
CA SER A 412 38.20 -1.33 0.09
C SER A 412 37.03 -2.12 0.68
N TYR A 413 37.28 -2.93 1.71
CA TYR A 413 36.26 -3.60 2.50
C TYR A 413 35.87 -2.71 3.69
N ASP A 414 34.58 -2.62 4.01
CA ASP A 414 34.11 -2.07 5.28
C ASP A 414 33.76 -3.21 6.24
N ASN A 415 34.37 -3.24 7.43
CA ASN A 415 34.03 -4.18 8.50
C ASN A 415 33.79 -3.41 9.80
N ASN A 416 32.51 -3.28 10.16
CA ASN A 416 32.02 -2.55 11.33
C ASN A 416 32.50 -3.08 12.70
N ALA A 417 33.14 -4.26 12.77
CA ALA A 417 33.64 -4.80 14.02
C ALA A 417 35.06 -4.33 14.40
N ASN A 418 35.86 -3.86 13.43
CA ASN A 418 37.21 -3.39 13.70
C ASN A 418 37.75 -2.51 12.55
N PRO A 419 37.63 -1.17 12.61
CA PRO A 419 38.10 -0.28 11.55
C PRO A 419 39.62 -0.33 11.32
N ASP A 420 40.39 -0.87 12.27
CA ASP A 420 41.85 -1.07 12.16
C ASP A 420 42.24 -2.42 11.51
N LEU A 421 41.27 -3.27 11.12
CA LEU A 421 41.48 -4.52 10.38
C LEU A 421 40.99 -4.47 8.92
N GLY A 422 40.65 -3.28 8.41
CA GLY A 422 40.21 -3.03 7.02
C GLY A 422 41.28 -3.21 5.94
N THR A 423 42.29 -4.05 6.16
CA THR A 423 43.32 -4.39 5.18
C THR A 423 43.73 -5.86 5.33
N TYR A 424 43.49 -6.67 4.30
CA TYR A 424 44.06 -8.02 4.19
C TYR A 424 45.19 -8.04 3.16
N SER A 425 46.31 -8.66 3.55
CA SER A 425 47.56 -8.80 2.81
C SER A 425 47.67 -10.16 2.12
N VAL A 426 48.34 -10.22 0.96
CA VAL A 426 49.04 -11.42 0.50
C VAL A 426 50.52 -11.29 0.87
N GLY A 427 50.94 -11.96 1.95
CA GLY A 427 52.33 -12.03 2.40
C GLY A 427 52.71 -11.16 3.61
N ASN A 428 54.00 -11.13 3.96
CA ASN A 428 54.52 -10.60 5.24
C ASN A 428 54.84 -9.09 5.23
N THR A 429 54.07 -8.25 4.54
CA THR A 429 54.32 -6.80 4.52
C THR A 429 53.01 -6.02 4.51
N TYR A 430 52.87 -5.08 5.44
CA TYR A 430 51.71 -4.22 5.62
C TYR A 430 51.48 -3.35 4.36
N GLY A 431 50.26 -3.40 3.82
CA GLY A 431 49.99 -3.27 2.38
C GLY A 431 50.04 -1.87 1.77
N THR A 432 50.81 -1.76 0.68
CA THR A 432 50.55 -0.86 -0.45
C THR A 432 50.28 -1.73 -1.68
N ASN A 433 49.14 -1.54 -2.35
CA ASN A 433 48.67 -2.14 -3.61
C ASN A 433 47.67 -3.33 -3.50
N ILE A 434 46.37 -3.05 -3.57
CA ILE A 434 45.41 -3.93 -4.29
C ILE A 434 45.35 -3.39 -5.72
N GLY A 435 46.38 -3.68 -6.51
CA GLY A 435 46.56 -3.11 -7.84
C GLY A 435 45.55 -3.62 -8.90
N GLY A 436 44.92 -2.71 -9.63
CA GLY A 436 44.07 -2.78 -10.83
C GLY A 436 44.49 -1.68 -11.81
N GLN A 437 45.15 -1.99 -12.93
CA GLN A 437 45.31 -1.05 -14.04
C GLN A 437 44.55 -1.65 -15.22
N VAL A 438 43.70 -0.82 -15.83
CA VAL A 438 43.02 -1.12 -17.09
C VAL A 438 44.10 -1.34 -18.17
N VAL A 439 43.91 -2.34 -19.04
CA VAL A 439 44.71 -2.46 -20.26
C VAL A 439 44.34 -1.28 -21.17
N GLU A 440 45.09 -0.19 -21.09
CA GLU A 440 44.91 0.93 -22.03
C GLU A 440 46.07 1.08 -23.03
N SER A 441 47.26 0.52 -22.78
CA SER A 441 48.33 0.29 -23.77
C SER A 441 49.61 -0.22 -23.10
N TRP A 442 50.32 -1.15 -23.75
CA TRP A 442 51.62 -1.67 -23.29
C TRP A 442 52.78 -0.71 -23.64
N PRO A 443 53.66 -0.31 -22.70
CA PRO A 443 54.87 0.46 -23.03
C PRO A 443 56.06 -0.39 -23.53
N ASP A 444 57.02 0.32 -24.10
CA ASP A 444 58.02 0.13 -25.15
C ASP A 444 59.36 -0.62 -24.88
N ASP A 445 59.90 -1.18 -25.99
CA ASP A 445 61.28 -1.51 -26.45
C ASP A 445 62.40 -2.06 -25.52
N GLY A 446 62.15 -2.31 -24.23
CA GLY A 446 63.21 -2.62 -23.27
C GLY A 446 63.56 -4.11 -22.98
N GLY A 447 62.67 -5.06 -23.25
CA GLY A 447 62.90 -6.49 -23.00
C GLY A 447 62.36 -7.03 -21.65
N ILE A 448 61.52 -8.06 -21.79
CA ILE A 448 61.01 -9.11 -20.88
C ILE A 448 61.28 -8.97 -19.36
N ILE A 449 60.22 -8.68 -18.60
CA ILE A 449 59.69 -9.57 -17.55
C ILE A 449 58.16 -9.55 -17.68
N ILE A 450 57.57 -10.73 -17.92
CA ILE A 450 56.11 -10.93 -17.89
C ILE A 450 55.82 -12.00 -16.84
N ALA A 451 55.06 -11.61 -15.82
CA ALA A 451 54.45 -12.37 -14.72
C ALA A 451 55.37 -13.35 -13.96
N SER A 452 56.11 -12.83 -12.96
CA SER A 452 56.45 -13.63 -11.76
C SER A 452 55.38 -13.39 -10.68
N THR A 453 55.41 -14.14 -9.57
CA THR A 453 54.47 -14.08 -8.41
C THR A 453 54.44 -12.72 -7.67
N SER A 454 54.88 -11.64 -8.32
CA SER A 454 54.98 -10.25 -7.85
C SER A 454 54.53 -9.22 -8.90
N ASP A 455 53.85 -9.63 -9.98
CA ASP A 455 53.64 -8.79 -11.18
C ASP A 455 52.32 -7.98 -11.18
N PRO A 456 52.39 -6.65 -11.38
CA PRO A 456 51.25 -5.71 -11.44
C PRO A 456 50.37 -5.77 -12.71
N ASN A 457 50.39 -6.82 -13.53
CA ASN A 457 49.63 -6.87 -14.79
C ASN A 457 48.50 -7.93 -14.90
N ASN A 458 48.22 -8.72 -13.85
CA ASN A 458 47.13 -9.72 -13.84
C ASN A 458 45.88 -9.24 -13.07
N ARG A 459 45.34 -8.08 -13.43
CA ARG A 459 44.39 -7.36 -12.59
C ARG A 459 42.98 -7.33 -13.20
N PRO A 460 41.91 -7.45 -12.40
CA PRO A 460 40.54 -7.32 -12.89
C PRO A 460 40.29 -5.96 -13.56
N VAL A 461 39.42 -5.93 -14.57
CA VAL A 461 39.13 -4.73 -15.37
C VAL A 461 37.92 -4.00 -14.80
N TRP A 462 38.05 -2.71 -14.51
CA TRP A 462 36.92 -1.86 -14.12
C TRP A 462 36.21 -1.32 -15.37
N ILE A 463 34.92 -1.58 -15.49
CA ILE A 463 34.08 -1.17 -16.61
C ILE A 463 33.13 -0.08 -16.11
N PRO A 464 33.32 1.19 -16.48
CA PRO A 464 32.36 2.24 -16.18
C PRO A 464 31.03 1.94 -16.89
N ASP A 465 29.92 2.30 -16.24
CA ASP A 465 28.57 2.27 -16.83
C ASP A 465 28.15 0.89 -17.41
N ALA A 466 28.59 -0.21 -16.79
CA ALA A 466 28.27 -1.56 -17.22
C ALA A 466 26.78 -1.93 -17.06
N LEU A 467 26.11 -1.40 -16.02
CA LEU A 467 24.70 -1.68 -15.71
C LEU A 467 23.98 -0.39 -15.35
N ASN A 468 23.19 0.17 -16.28
CA ASN A 468 22.34 1.35 -16.01
C ASN A 468 23.09 2.54 -15.35
N GLY A 469 24.36 2.76 -15.71
CA GLY A 469 25.20 3.82 -15.12
C GLY A 469 26.02 3.39 -13.89
N TYR A 470 25.96 2.12 -13.49
CA TYR A 470 26.79 1.53 -12.44
C TYR A 470 27.97 0.78 -13.04
N ALA A 471 29.12 0.82 -12.37
CA ALA A 471 30.31 0.11 -12.83
C ALA A 471 30.22 -1.40 -12.59
N ALA A 472 31.05 -2.17 -13.31
CA ALA A 472 31.30 -3.58 -13.01
C ALA A 472 32.79 -3.87 -12.99
N ILE A 473 33.18 -4.91 -12.24
CA ILE A 473 34.51 -5.49 -12.28
C ILE A 473 34.44 -6.75 -13.12
N GLU A 474 35.27 -6.79 -14.14
CA GLU A 474 35.39 -7.92 -15.04
C GLU A 474 36.62 -8.76 -14.72
N PHE A 475 36.38 -10.06 -14.70
CA PHE A 475 37.38 -11.09 -14.62
C PHE A 475 37.43 -11.85 -15.94
N CYS A 476 38.64 -12.14 -16.41
CA CYS A 476 38.90 -12.93 -17.59
C CYS A 476 39.95 -14.02 -17.33
N TYR A 477 39.85 -15.06 -18.14
CA TYR A 477 40.86 -16.09 -18.30
C TYR A 477 41.01 -16.37 -19.78
N PHE A 478 42.22 -16.40 -20.31
CA PHE A 478 42.48 -16.79 -21.69
C PHE A 478 43.95 -17.15 -21.89
N TYR A 479 44.23 -17.85 -22.98
CA TYR A 479 45.59 -18.08 -23.47
C TYR A 479 45.90 -17.06 -24.55
N GLY A 480 46.98 -16.32 -24.37
CA GLY A 480 47.51 -15.40 -25.36
C GLY A 480 48.86 -15.88 -25.89
N ASP A 481 49.01 -15.90 -27.21
CA ASP A 481 50.31 -16.16 -27.84
C ASP A 481 51.09 -14.85 -27.92
N GLY A 482 52.12 -14.71 -27.09
CA GLY A 482 53.02 -13.57 -27.07
C GLY A 482 54.10 -13.66 -28.15
N SER A 483 54.42 -12.55 -28.83
CA SER A 483 55.55 -12.45 -29.77
C SER A 483 56.70 -11.62 -29.18
N GLY A 484 57.85 -12.26 -28.92
CA GLY A 484 59.10 -11.58 -28.56
C GLY A 484 60.01 -11.40 -29.78
N SER A 485 61.13 -10.69 -29.63
CA SER A 485 62.09 -10.38 -30.72
C SER A 485 62.72 -11.62 -31.40
N SER A 486 62.49 -12.84 -30.90
CA SER A 486 62.95 -14.09 -31.52
C SER A 486 62.24 -15.38 -31.08
N THR A 487 61.20 -15.33 -30.24
CA THR A 487 60.51 -16.51 -29.68
C THR A 487 59.03 -16.22 -29.41
N PHE A 488 58.16 -17.20 -29.66
CA PHE A 488 56.76 -17.20 -29.23
C PHE A 488 56.67 -17.76 -27.80
N TYR A 489 55.87 -17.14 -26.95
CA TYR A 489 55.58 -17.64 -25.61
C TYR A 489 54.06 -17.68 -25.41
N ASP A 490 53.52 -18.88 -25.21
CA ASP A 490 52.14 -19.06 -24.78
C ASP A 490 52.06 -18.58 -23.32
N GLN A 491 51.13 -17.69 -23.02
CA GLN A 491 50.90 -17.20 -21.67
C GLN A 491 49.44 -17.34 -21.25
N GLU A 492 49.27 -17.90 -20.06
CA GLU A 492 48.00 -17.94 -19.36
C GLU A 492 47.76 -16.59 -18.69
N VAL A 493 46.71 -15.89 -19.13
CA VAL A 493 46.28 -14.64 -18.51
C VAL A 493 45.09 -14.94 -17.64
N THR A 494 45.22 -14.67 -16.34
CA THR A 494 44.14 -14.83 -15.36
C THR A 494 44.04 -13.57 -14.53
N THR A 495 42.84 -13.04 -14.39
CA THR A 495 42.55 -11.96 -13.44
C THR A 495 41.77 -12.53 -12.26
N GLU A 496 42.17 -12.17 -11.05
CA GLU A 496 41.55 -12.65 -9.82
C GLU A 496 41.60 -11.59 -8.72
N LEU A 497 40.72 -11.74 -7.73
CA LEU A 497 40.68 -10.95 -6.51
C LEU A 497 40.52 -11.90 -5.32
N ASP A 498 41.47 -11.85 -4.38
CA ASP A 498 41.39 -12.64 -3.15
C ASP A 498 40.31 -12.10 -2.20
N LEU A 499 39.55 -13.02 -1.61
CA LEU A 499 38.49 -12.76 -0.64
C LEU A 499 38.78 -13.44 0.71
N PRO A 500 38.29 -12.88 1.83
CA PRO A 500 38.35 -13.53 3.13
C PRO A 500 37.36 -14.71 3.19
N GLY A 501 37.84 -15.92 2.87
CA GLY A 501 36.99 -17.13 2.83
C GLY A 501 36.69 -17.77 4.19
N THR A 502 37.45 -17.46 5.25
CA THR A 502 37.36 -18.14 6.56
C THR A 502 36.02 -17.96 7.25
N GLN A 503 35.31 -16.87 6.97
CA GLN A 503 34.03 -16.56 7.61
C GLN A 503 32.89 -17.49 7.13
N PHE A 504 33.04 -18.11 5.96
CA PHE A 504 32.08 -19.09 5.43
C PHE A 504 32.27 -20.50 6.02
N ILE A 505 33.43 -20.78 6.63
CA ILE A 505 33.78 -22.13 7.11
C ILE A 505 32.89 -22.48 8.30
N ASN A 506 32.25 -23.65 8.23
CA ASN A 506 31.37 -24.16 9.27
C ASN A 506 30.27 -23.17 9.70
N THR A 507 29.75 -22.38 8.75
CA THR A 507 28.74 -21.35 9.00
C THR A 507 27.62 -21.47 7.95
N ASP A 508 26.38 -21.21 8.36
CA ASP A 508 25.28 -21.01 7.39
C ASP A 508 25.53 -19.68 6.68
N TYR A 509 25.18 -19.54 5.42
CA TYR A 509 25.46 -18.28 4.71
C TYR A 509 24.49 -18.03 3.57
N THR A 510 24.37 -16.76 3.19
CA THR A 510 23.60 -16.32 2.03
C THR A 510 24.43 -15.38 1.17
N LEU A 511 24.49 -15.64 -0.13
CA LEU A 511 25.14 -14.81 -1.14
C LEU A 511 24.09 -14.13 -2.01
N PHE A 512 24.27 -12.84 -2.24
CA PHE A 512 23.57 -12.04 -3.25
C PHE A 512 24.62 -11.52 -4.22
N MET A 513 24.48 -11.85 -5.51
CA MET A 513 25.49 -11.54 -6.52
C MET A 513 24.82 -10.90 -7.74
N VAL A 514 25.16 -9.65 -8.04
CA VAL A 514 24.77 -8.99 -9.29
C VAL A 514 25.86 -9.23 -10.31
N VAL A 515 25.60 -10.16 -11.23
CA VAL A 515 26.64 -10.72 -12.12
C VAL A 515 26.14 -10.92 -13.55
N SER A 516 27.08 -10.93 -14.49
CA SER A 516 26.85 -11.31 -15.88
C SER A 516 27.98 -12.22 -16.39
N SER A 517 27.71 -12.98 -17.44
CA SER A 517 28.72 -13.80 -18.15
C SER A 517 28.74 -13.39 -19.62
N PRO A 518 29.59 -12.42 -20.00
CA PRO A 518 29.73 -11.98 -21.37
C PRO A 518 30.03 -13.15 -22.33
N THR A 519 29.56 -13.03 -23.57
CA THR A 519 29.65 -14.12 -24.55
C THR A 519 30.84 -14.02 -25.49
N LYS A 520 31.51 -12.88 -25.48
CA LYS A 520 32.63 -12.54 -26.36
C LYS A 520 33.76 -11.92 -25.55
N LEU A 521 34.98 -11.95 -26.06
CA LEU A 521 36.12 -11.25 -25.48
C LEU A 521 36.79 -10.37 -26.55
N ASN A 522 37.17 -9.16 -26.14
CA ASN A 522 38.02 -8.27 -26.93
C ASN A 522 39.31 -8.03 -26.13
N VAL A 523 40.46 -8.38 -26.69
CA VAL A 523 41.79 -8.11 -26.11
C VAL A 523 42.69 -7.51 -27.18
N GLU A 524 43.32 -6.38 -26.90
CA GLU A 524 44.24 -5.72 -27.82
C GLU A 524 45.59 -5.47 -27.13
N GLY A 525 46.70 -5.65 -27.85
CA GLY A 525 48.03 -5.41 -27.30
C GLY A 525 49.17 -5.53 -28.32
N SER A 526 50.29 -4.86 -28.04
CA SER A 526 51.42 -4.70 -28.97
C SER A 526 52.19 -6.00 -29.26
N TYR A 527 52.04 -7.03 -28.41
CA TYR A 527 52.79 -8.29 -28.49
C TYR A 527 51.91 -9.54 -28.39
N ILE A 528 50.58 -9.40 -28.43
CA ILE A 528 49.63 -10.52 -28.51
C ILE A 528 48.90 -10.45 -29.84
N THR A 529 48.46 -11.58 -30.37
CA THR A 529 47.45 -11.57 -31.43
C THR A 529 46.17 -10.94 -30.89
N ASN A 530 45.79 -9.77 -31.42
CA ASN A 530 44.54 -9.10 -31.02
C ASN A 530 43.35 -10.06 -31.15
N PHE A 531 42.62 -10.26 -30.05
CA PHE A 531 41.41 -11.06 -29.99
C PHE A 531 40.22 -10.12 -30.18
N THR A 532 39.52 -10.21 -31.29
CA THR A 532 38.36 -9.34 -31.55
C THR A 532 37.10 -10.17 -31.69
N SER A 533 36.16 -10.00 -30.75
CA SER A 533 34.84 -10.63 -30.73
C SER A 533 34.90 -12.16 -30.67
N GLU A 534 35.95 -12.73 -30.07
CA GLU A 534 36.11 -14.18 -29.98
C GLU A 534 35.09 -14.78 -29.00
N PRO A 535 34.42 -15.88 -29.37
CA PRO A 535 33.50 -16.56 -28.47
C PRO A 535 34.26 -17.17 -27.30
N ILE A 536 33.69 -17.05 -26.12
CA ILE A 536 34.28 -17.56 -24.87
C ILE A 536 33.30 -18.46 -24.13
N ASN A 537 33.85 -19.28 -23.25
CA ASN A 537 33.09 -20.12 -22.33
C ASN A 537 32.67 -19.33 -21.08
N ALA A 538 31.81 -19.93 -20.27
CA ALA A 538 31.36 -19.32 -19.03
C ALA A 538 32.43 -19.50 -17.94
N GLY A 539 32.69 -18.44 -17.18
CA GLY A 539 33.60 -18.48 -16.04
C GLY A 539 32.90 -18.79 -14.73
N THR A 540 33.71 -19.07 -13.71
CA THR A 540 33.34 -18.91 -12.30
C THR A 540 33.07 -17.45 -11.96
N PHE A 541 32.35 -17.22 -10.87
CA PHE A 541 32.27 -15.92 -10.21
C PHE A 541 33.04 -15.92 -8.89
N MET A 542 33.05 -17.07 -8.21
CA MET A 542 33.70 -17.25 -6.93
C MET A 542 34.20 -18.70 -6.83
N GLN A 543 35.47 -18.89 -6.48
CA GLN A 543 36.10 -20.21 -6.40
C GLN A 543 37.17 -20.26 -5.30
N GLY A 544 37.21 -21.34 -4.51
CA GLY A 544 38.32 -21.64 -3.60
C GLY A 544 39.58 -22.18 -4.29
N THR A 545 40.71 -22.20 -3.59
CA THR A 545 42.01 -22.59 -4.18
C THR A 545 42.14 -24.08 -4.52
N ASP A 546 42.64 -24.38 -5.70
CA ASP A 546 42.85 -25.72 -6.27
C ASP A 546 43.82 -26.61 -5.44
N ASN A 547 44.56 -26.03 -4.48
CA ASN A 547 45.68 -26.66 -3.78
C ASN A 547 45.29 -27.60 -2.63
N THR A 548 44.03 -27.64 -2.19
CA THR A 548 43.55 -28.55 -1.13
C THR A 548 42.18 -29.13 -1.48
N ALA A 549 42.13 -30.42 -1.82
CA ALA A 549 41.00 -31.07 -2.52
C ALA A 549 39.71 -31.33 -1.70
N LEU A 550 39.35 -30.56 -0.66
CA LEU A 550 38.21 -30.89 0.21
C LEU A 550 37.34 -29.67 0.58
N ASN A 551 36.08 -29.67 0.10
CA ASN A 551 34.95 -28.82 0.52
C ASN A 551 35.14 -27.31 0.46
N GLN A 552 35.43 -26.78 -0.74
CA GLN A 552 35.63 -25.36 -1.02
C GLN A 552 34.42 -24.74 -1.72
N GLN A 553 34.26 -23.43 -1.58
CA GLN A 553 33.16 -22.72 -2.20
C GLN A 553 33.36 -22.64 -3.71
N THR A 554 32.34 -23.06 -4.47
CA THR A 554 32.27 -22.86 -5.91
C THR A 554 30.94 -22.22 -6.29
N VAL A 555 31.00 -21.09 -7.01
CA VAL A 555 29.87 -20.46 -7.69
C VAL A 555 30.31 -20.17 -9.13
N GLY A 556 29.78 -20.91 -10.09
CA GLY A 556 30.22 -20.79 -11.48
C GLY A 556 29.49 -21.70 -12.45
N PHE A 557 29.60 -21.42 -13.74
CA PHE A 557 28.97 -22.26 -14.76
C PHE A 557 29.87 -23.42 -15.15
N ASN A 558 29.37 -24.66 -15.01
CA ASN A 558 30.04 -25.84 -15.57
C ASN A 558 29.57 -26.15 -17.01
N SER A 559 28.51 -25.51 -17.47
CA SER A 559 28.06 -25.55 -18.85
C SER A 559 27.27 -24.28 -19.16
N ASN A 560 26.93 -24.06 -20.43
CA ASN A 560 26.15 -22.87 -20.82
C ASN A 560 24.77 -22.78 -20.16
N ASN A 561 24.24 -23.88 -19.62
CA ASN A 561 22.87 -24.00 -19.08
C ASN A 561 22.82 -24.48 -17.63
N ASN A 562 23.95 -24.54 -16.92
CA ASN A 562 23.97 -25.00 -15.54
C ASN A 562 25.00 -24.23 -14.71
N LEU A 563 24.50 -23.54 -13.70
CA LEU A 563 25.31 -22.91 -12.65
C LEU A 563 25.48 -23.94 -11.52
N VAL A 564 26.70 -24.07 -11.03
CA VAL A 564 27.05 -24.85 -9.85
C VAL A 564 27.13 -23.91 -8.66
N PHE A 565 26.42 -24.26 -7.59
CA PHE A 565 26.55 -23.66 -6.26
C PHE A 565 26.83 -24.77 -5.25
N GLY A 566 27.98 -24.76 -4.60
CA GLY A 566 28.20 -25.72 -3.53
C GLY A 566 29.62 -25.85 -3.02
N HIS A 567 29.85 -26.97 -2.33
CA HIS A 567 31.08 -27.27 -1.60
C HIS A 567 31.85 -28.43 -2.25
N ASN A 568 32.07 -28.37 -3.57
CA ASN A 568 32.73 -29.38 -4.41
C ASN A 568 31.95 -30.70 -4.53
N THR A 569 32.13 -31.65 -3.60
CA THR A 569 31.41 -32.95 -3.67
C THR A 569 29.95 -32.83 -3.27
N ASN A 570 29.51 -31.64 -2.84
CA ASN A 570 28.17 -31.33 -2.36
C ASN A 570 27.65 -30.12 -3.16
N ASP A 571 27.46 -30.32 -4.46
CA ASP A 571 27.11 -29.26 -5.41
C ASP A 571 25.62 -29.30 -5.77
N LEU A 572 24.96 -28.16 -5.61
CA LEU A 572 23.63 -27.91 -6.17
C LEU A 572 23.78 -27.54 -7.65
N ASN A 573 23.15 -28.32 -8.52
CA ASN A 573 23.00 -27.99 -9.94
C ASN A 573 21.80 -27.05 -10.11
N VAL A 574 22.08 -25.81 -10.51
CA VAL A 574 21.07 -24.77 -10.71
C VAL A 574 20.83 -24.64 -12.22
N PRO A 575 19.61 -24.94 -12.73
CA PRO A 575 19.29 -24.94 -14.16
C PRO A 575 19.17 -23.49 -14.68
N LEU A 576 20.31 -22.83 -14.77
CA LEU A 576 20.45 -21.43 -15.15
C LEU A 576 21.34 -21.32 -16.37
N SER A 577 20.86 -20.65 -17.43
CA SER A 577 21.68 -20.32 -18.59
C SER A 577 22.58 -19.13 -18.32
N ARG A 578 23.81 -19.16 -18.85
CA ARG A 578 24.68 -17.99 -18.88
C ARG A 578 24.00 -16.86 -19.67
N SER A 579 24.24 -15.60 -19.27
CA SER A 579 23.65 -14.43 -19.94
C SER A 579 24.64 -13.28 -19.98
N PRO A 580 24.73 -12.52 -21.09
CA PRO A 580 25.44 -11.25 -21.12
C PRO A 580 24.72 -10.15 -20.32
N GLU A 581 23.42 -10.33 -20.00
CA GLU A 581 22.66 -9.41 -19.16
C GLU A 581 22.98 -9.65 -17.69
N PHE A 582 23.09 -8.57 -16.91
CA PHE A 582 23.23 -8.64 -15.46
C PHE A 582 21.97 -9.19 -14.82
N ARG A 583 22.16 -10.07 -13.83
CA ARG A 583 21.08 -10.68 -13.07
C ARG A 583 21.48 -10.76 -11.61
N LEU A 584 20.50 -10.73 -10.72
CA LEU A 584 20.72 -10.97 -9.30
C LEU A 584 20.58 -12.47 -9.03
N ILE A 585 21.67 -13.11 -8.64
CA ILE A 585 21.67 -14.51 -8.20
C ILE A 585 21.69 -14.54 -6.68
N THR A 586 20.74 -15.24 -6.07
CA THR A 586 20.67 -15.44 -4.62
C THR A 586 20.92 -16.90 -4.28
N LEU A 587 21.92 -17.18 -3.45
CA LEU A 587 22.33 -18.54 -3.08
C LEU A 587 22.35 -18.66 -1.56
N ARG A 588 21.67 -19.67 -1.01
CA ARG A 588 21.59 -19.89 0.44
C ARG A 588 22.08 -21.29 0.78
N PHE A 589 22.95 -21.38 1.77
CA PHE A 589 23.36 -22.63 2.41
C PHE A 589 22.95 -22.63 3.89
N SER A 590 22.36 -23.73 4.33
CA SER A 590 22.00 -24.01 5.72
C SER A 590 22.36 -25.44 6.07
N LYS A 591 22.97 -25.64 7.25
CA LYS A 591 23.19 -26.99 7.81
C LYS A 591 21.90 -27.74 8.11
N ILE A 592 20.76 -27.04 8.14
CA ILE A 592 19.45 -27.61 8.46
C ILE A 592 18.62 -27.77 7.18
N GLU A 593 18.56 -26.74 6.34
CA GLU A 593 17.68 -26.70 5.16
C GLU A 593 18.37 -27.11 3.86
N GLY A 594 19.69 -27.30 3.87
CA GLY A 594 20.47 -27.61 2.69
C GLY A 594 20.80 -26.39 1.84
N MET A 595 20.86 -26.57 0.51
CA MET A 595 21.20 -25.51 -0.44
C MET A 595 19.99 -25.07 -1.26
N THR A 596 19.89 -23.79 -1.55
CA THR A 596 18.83 -23.23 -2.39
C THR A 596 19.32 -22.06 -3.23
N ALA A 597 18.81 -21.94 -4.46
CA ALA A 597 19.17 -20.90 -5.41
C ALA A 597 17.94 -20.22 -6.01
N TRP A 598 17.98 -18.90 -6.16
CA TRP A 598 16.98 -18.07 -6.82
C TRP A 598 17.62 -17.10 -7.82
N ILE A 599 16.79 -16.51 -8.66
CA ILE A 599 17.18 -15.46 -9.60
C ILE A 599 16.21 -14.29 -9.53
N ASN A 600 16.75 -13.07 -9.60
CA ASN A 600 16.02 -11.82 -9.61
C ASN A 600 14.98 -11.76 -8.47
N SER A 601 13.77 -11.29 -8.75
CA SER A 601 12.66 -11.19 -7.79
C SER A 601 11.83 -12.47 -7.66
N ASN A 602 12.29 -13.62 -8.19
CA ASN A 602 11.51 -14.85 -8.16
C ASN A 602 11.40 -15.39 -6.72
N THR A 603 10.17 -15.64 -6.29
CA THR A 603 9.89 -16.25 -4.98
C THR A 603 10.13 -17.77 -4.99
N THR A 604 9.85 -18.44 -6.12
CA THR A 604 10.13 -19.86 -6.34
C THR A 604 11.62 -20.09 -6.60
N ALA A 605 12.20 -21.08 -5.90
CA ALA A 605 13.59 -21.48 -6.12
C ALA A 605 13.79 -22.05 -7.53
N LEU A 606 14.91 -21.72 -8.15
CA LEU A 606 15.35 -22.37 -9.40
C LEU A 606 15.85 -23.79 -9.14
N ALA A 607 16.47 -24.01 -7.98
CA ALA A 607 16.90 -25.31 -7.49
C ALA A 607 16.99 -25.27 -5.97
N ASP A 608 16.67 -26.40 -5.34
CA ASP A 608 16.83 -26.65 -3.92
C ASP A 608 17.19 -28.13 -3.70
N ASP A 609 18.03 -28.40 -2.72
CA ASP A 609 18.34 -29.76 -2.26
C ASP A 609 18.60 -29.76 -0.75
N ASN A 610 17.65 -30.32 -0.01
CA ASN A 610 17.68 -30.39 1.45
C ASN A 610 18.65 -31.44 2.02
N THR A 611 19.27 -32.25 1.15
CA THR A 611 20.29 -33.23 1.55
C THR A 611 21.69 -32.62 1.57
N LEU A 612 21.89 -31.47 0.92
CA LEU A 612 23.18 -30.75 0.84
C LEU A 612 23.45 -29.91 2.09
N THR A 613 23.52 -30.56 3.25
CA THR A 613 23.69 -29.90 4.58
C THR A 613 25.14 -29.86 5.07
N ASN A 614 26.07 -30.46 4.34
CA ASN A 614 27.49 -30.51 4.72
C ASN A 614 28.12 -29.12 4.59
N PRO A 615 28.59 -28.49 5.69
CA PRO A 615 29.16 -27.15 5.61
C PRO A 615 30.55 -27.13 4.97
N LEU A 616 30.98 -25.95 4.52
CA LEU A 616 32.36 -25.70 4.11
C LEU A 616 33.30 -26.07 5.24
N LEU A 617 34.31 -26.90 4.95
CA LEU A 617 35.33 -27.28 5.91
C LEU A 617 36.64 -26.51 5.71
N SER A 618 36.86 -25.99 4.50
CA SER A 618 38.01 -25.17 4.15
C SER A 618 37.62 -24.19 3.07
N ASN A 619 38.05 -22.94 3.19
CA ASN A 619 37.86 -21.93 2.16
C ASN A 619 39.08 -21.01 2.07
N SER A 620 40.27 -21.59 2.28
CA SER A 620 41.55 -20.88 2.13
C SER A 620 41.74 -20.47 0.66
N GLY A 621 42.23 -19.25 0.41
CA GLY A 621 42.46 -18.75 -0.96
C GLY A 621 41.19 -18.63 -1.80
N LEU A 622 40.06 -18.25 -1.20
CA LEU A 622 38.83 -17.90 -1.92
C LEU A 622 39.09 -16.69 -2.83
N LYS A 623 38.66 -16.79 -4.08
CA LYS A 623 38.87 -15.75 -5.09
C LYS A 623 37.60 -15.43 -5.85
N LEU A 624 37.44 -14.17 -6.25
CA LEU A 624 36.65 -13.83 -7.44
C LEU A 624 37.57 -13.97 -8.65
N ASN A 625 37.14 -14.70 -9.66
CA ASN A 625 37.90 -14.96 -10.87
C ASN A 625 36.94 -15.33 -12.01
N ALA A 626 37.49 -15.69 -13.17
CA ALA A 626 36.73 -16.27 -14.26
C ALA A 626 37.46 -17.47 -14.85
N LYS A 627 37.40 -18.64 -14.21
CA LYS A 627 38.01 -19.88 -14.70
C LYS A 627 36.93 -20.88 -15.11
N SER A 628 37.17 -21.70 -16.13
CA SER A 628 36.23 -22.76 -16.47
C SER A 628 36.28 -23.89 -15.43
N LEU A 629 35.10 -24.40 -15.04
CA LEU A 629 35.00 -25.57 -14.17
C LEU A 629 35.21 -26.90 -14.92
N THR A 630 35.07 -26.92 -16.24
CA THR A 630 35.12 -28.16 -17.04
C THR A 630 36.34 -28.27 -17.93
N ASP A 631 36.83 -27.15 -18.46
CA ASP A 631 37.99 -27.12 -19.34
C ASP A 631 38.94 -26.02 -18.87
N PRO A 632 39.94 -26.34 -18.03
CA PRO A 632 40.88 -25.35 -17.53
C PRO A 632 41.58 -24.55 -18.63
N ALA A 633 41.63 -25.03 -19.87
CA ALA A 633 42.24 -24.31 -20.99
C ALA A 633 41.28 -23.29 -21.66
N ALA A 634 39.99 -23.35 -21.35
CA ALA A 634 38.97 -22.55 -22.01
C ALA A 634 39.04 -21.07 -21.61
N SER A 635 38.99 -20.19 -22.61
CA SER A 635 38.85 -18.76 -22.37
C SER A 635 37.47 -18.42 -21.77
N CYS A 636 37.45 -17.64 -20.69
CA CYS A 636 36.25 -17.32 -19.92
C CYS A 636 36.19 -15.85 -19.51
N ARG A 637 34.97 -15.34 -19.26
CA ARG A 637 34.73 -14.02 -18.65
C ARG A 637 33.56 -14.06 -17.69
N SER A 638 33.66 -13.23 -16.66
CA SER A 638 32.62 -12.98 -15.67
C SER A 638 32.67 -11.52 -15.23
N GLN A 639 31.52 -10.89 -15.04
CA GLN A 639 31.43 -9.53 -14.51
C GLN A 639 30.65 -9.52 -13.21
N VAL A 640 31.09 -8.69 -12.28
CA VAL A 640 30.53 -8.52 -10.94
C VAL A 640 30.29 -7.04 -10.69
N VAL A 641 29.05 -6.66 -10.45
CA VAL A 641 28.68 -5.30 -10.03
C VAL A 641 28.69 -5.20 -8.50
N GLU A 642 28.04 -6.17 -7.85
CA GLU A 642 27.90 -6.16 -6.40
C GLU A 642 27.83 -7.60 -5.85
N ILE A 643 28.50 -7.83 -4.71
CA ILE A 643 28.34 -9.05 -3.90
C ILE A 643 28.03 -8.64 -2.46
N ARG A 644 26.96 -9.22 -1.91
CA ARG A 644 26.69 -9.23 -0.47
C ARG A 644 26.74 -10.66 0.03
N ALA A 645 27.54 -10.94 1.03
CA ALA A 645 27.54 -12.22 1.73
C ALA A 645 27.19 -12.05 3.20
N TYR A 646 26.33 -12.91 3.69
CA TYR A 646 25.85 -12.92 5.07
C TYR A 646 26.27 -14.24 5.72
N ASN A 647 26.75 -14.21 6.96
CA ASN A 647 27.22 -15.41 7.70
C ASN A 647 26.08 -16.12 8.43
N VAL A 648 24.89 -16.03 7.83
CA VAL A 648 23.67 -16.67 8.26
C VAL A 648 22.85 -17.07 7.03
N ALA A 649 22.03 -18.12 7.18
CA ALA A 649 20.93 -18.36 6.26
C ALA A 649 19.84 -17.30 6.55
N VAL A 650 19.75 -16.27 5.70
CA VAL A 650 18.78 -15.19 5.90
C VAL A 650 17.35 -15.72 5.72
N THR A 651 16.43 -15.15 6.48
CA THR A 651 15.00 -15.52 6.39
C THR A 651 14.45 -15.16 5.01
N ASP A 652 13.33 -15.78 4.61
CA ASP A 652 12.72 -15.44 3.32
C ASP A 652 12.22 -14.00 3.27
N SER A 653 11.76 -13.44 4.39
CA SER A 653 11.37 -12.04 4.49
C SER A 653 12.58 -11.11 4.27
N ASP A 654 13.69 -11.34 4.98
CA ASP A 654 14.91 -10.54 4.83
C ASP A 654 15.50 -10.67 3.43
N ARG A 655 15.45 -11.87 2.85
CA ARG A 655 15.87 -12.14 1.47
C ARG A 655 15.11 -11.26 0.48
N GLN A 656 13.78 -11.18 0.60
CA GLN A 656 12.96 -10.35 -0.30
C GLN A 656 13.23 -8.86 -0.13
N LEU A 657 13.50 -8.39 1.10
CA LEU A 657 13.93 -7.01 1.36
C LEU A 657 15.28 -6.69 0.69
N ILE A 658 16.28 -7.57 0.84
CA ILE A 658 17.59 -7.40 0.21
C ILE A 658 17.48 -7.41 -1.32
N ILE A 659 16.71 -8.37 -1.89
CA ILE A 659 16.47 -8.47 -3.33
C ILE A 659 15.83 -7.20 -3.85
N SER A 660 14.75 -6.74 -3.22
CA SER A 660 14.03 -5.54 -3.67
C SER A 660 14.91 -4.30 -3.65
N SER A 661 15.75 -4.16 -2.60
CA SER A 661 16.74 -3.08 -2.51
C SER A 661 17.76 -3.11 -3.65
N ILE A 662 18.35 -4.29 -3.93
CA ILE A 662 19.36 -4.44 -4.99
C ILE A 662 18.73 -4.24 -6.38
N MET A 663 17.58 -4.86 -6.65
CA MET A 663 16.89 -4.77 -7.94
C MET A 663 16.48 -3.32 -8.25
N THR A 664 15.95 -2.61 -7.26
CA THR A 664 15.57 -1.18 -7.41
C THR A 664 16.80 -0.31 -7.65
N LYS A 665 17.91 -0.54 -6.92
CA LYS A 665 19.16 0.20 -7.10
C LYS A 665 19.67 0.09 -8.54
N TYR A 666 19.70 -1.12 -9.09
CA TYR A 666 20.31 -1.38 -10.40
C TYR A 666 19.33 -1.36 -11.58
N GLY A 667 18.03 -1.26 -11.36
CA GLY A 667 17.00 -1.29 -12.41
C GLY A 667 16.97 -2.63 -13.16
N LEU A 668 17.01 -3.73 -12.41
CA LEU A 668 17.02 -5.11 -12.91
C LEU A 668 15.63 -5.74 -13.05
#